data_AF-A0A1I7VT82-F1
#
_entry.id   AF-A0A1I7VT82-F1
#
_cell.length_a   1.000
_cell.length_b   1.000
_cell.length_c   1.000
_cell.angle_alpha   90.00
_cell.angle_beta   90.00
_cell.angle_gamma   90.00
#
_symmetry.space_group_name_H-M   'P 1'
#
loop_
_entity.id
_entity.type
_entity.pdbx_description
1 polymer ?
#
loop_
_entity_poly.entity_id
_entity_poly.type
_entity_poly.pdbx_seq_one_letter_code
_entity_poly.pdbx_strand_id
1 'polypeptide(L)'
;MLTRRKSSAFIQQQQQQQQQQQEQQQQQQQQQQQQQQQQQLQQQLASGTERGVANDSVAVLAEMLNIDTSANKQHTSDILRSNIFEEIPKLACIISMISVCLSTPHTFFFFPSLYYIVFLADATVTVVFLVEAIVKIVTNGLITHEGSYLRDRWCQFDFFLLILHITSVLLSAYELICLWFPHLEWHYHPWYGVIRAPRPFIMIRFVRSIIRFKLPKNRIQQIIKRSSQQIQNVTIFFMFFMTFYAIMGVQLFGRMDYHCVLPGTNVSNVTIADLAIPDTMCSQKGAGGYECPANMECLKLDMSAHAEGFYGMFNDFGSSLFTVYMAASQEGWVYVLYDCLDTFPSYIAFFYFITLIFLLAWLVKNVFIAVITETFAEIRVQFSEMWQTREITVEDSFAQKLEKTEDGWRLMAVDAEKINSDIAPKPLYWLVRSAMFQTCMMVMVVLNALINASLVHKHDASDEPRKLLYYYIEIFGPGKKLGGLVVFTMVLLVITSAVSLQLFCYVPNLDKFRTFPQAFMSMFQIITQEGWTDVVVEILRTTNESMVPFVAIYFVGYHLFVTLIVLSLFVAVILDNLEMDEELKKVKQLKAREETTCMRTTLPWRLKIFDKFPTRPQMVELRKVSSEFPVPKVRQSFTKQFAEDNTLAYNSHSEELDLHQKQLLRNIGKTFFRSTVTVRQIGQLSTKWTISILIEETNRNRALFMDSNQFIAQLGQSGTRIWGESRYHNRSINRPIKLKIVYEHLKENGDVRLADSAPKNDLKHGEIDIKALQQKRQHAELTRNRIEEEIRENHPFFDRPLFLVDRDSRLRHICQEIVYAKYIPDKIDSVTGKQIQQRYKQLHELIGLLTYLDWAMVFFTALSCYSMLFESPWPTTGENMIFNNPYLQICEYMFVISMTFELAVKVLANGFIFTPNAVVRDVGGVMTLFIYITSVIYLVWMPRYVEINSLAQMMMIFRAMRPLRIYTLVPHIRRVVVELCKGFKEILLVTTLLILLMFIFASFGVQIAGGKLAACNDPTITEREKCYGIFEQKVFVTRMEVYGKNDNELHPKIWVPRVWTNPRNFNFDHIGNAMLALFETLSYKGWNVIRDILWMRQGPWAVVFIHIYVFTGCMIGLTLFVGVVIANYTENRHCLR
;
A
#
# COMPACT_ATOMS: atom_id res chain seq x y z
N MET A 1 72.24 18.00 9.46
CA MET A 1 72.09 17.00 10.55
C MET A 1 71.52 17.57 11.86
N LEU A 2 71.83 18.81 12.28
CA LEU A 2 71.32 19.40 13.54
C LEU A 2 69.81 19.73 13.53
N THR A 3 69.19 19.96 12.38
CA THR A 3 67.74 20.13 12.25
C THR A 3 66.95 18.82 12.38
N ARG A 4 67.58 17.67 12.09
CA ARG A 4 66.99 16.32 12.27
C ARG A 4 66.87 15.89 13.75
N ARG A 5 67.61 16.51 14.69
CA ARG A 5 67.53 16.21 16.14
C ARG A 5 66.48 17.03 16.92
N LYS A 6 66.13 18.24 16.45
CA LYS A 6 65.08 19.07 17.09
C LYS A 6 63.67 18.63 16.70
N SER A 7 63.46 18.15 15.48
CA SER A 7 62.16 17.61 15.04
C SER A 7 61.82 16.27 15.72
N SER A 8 62.81 15.40 15.99
CA SER A 8 62.58 14.12 16.67
C SER A 8 62.17 14.29 18.14
N ALA A 9 62.72 15.29 18.84
CA ALA A 9 62.36 15.56 20.24
C ALA A 9 60.93 16.15 20.38
N PHE A 10 60.51 17.01 19.45
CA PHE A 10 59.16 17.60 19.45
C PHE A 10 58.08 16.56 19.10
N ILE A 11 58.40 15.58 18.26
CA ILE A 11 57.55 14.42 17.94
C ILE A 11 57.50 13.42 19.12
N GLN A 12 58.53 13.36 19.97
CA GLN A 12 58.48 12.49 21.16
C GLN A 12 57.56 13.06 22.24
N GLN A 13 57.45 14.40 22.30
CA GLN A 13 56.45 15.11 23.10
C GLN A 13 55.04 15.05 22.47
N GLN A 14 54.92 14.90 21.12
CA GLN A 14 53.68 14.55 20.42
C GLN A 14 53.04 13.30 21.02
N GLN A 15 53.83 12.29 21.36
CA GLN A 15 53.25 10.99 21.62
C GLN A 15 52.84 10.81 23.08
N GLN A 16 53.55 11.44 24.03
CA GLN A 16 53.20 11.35 25.45
C GLN A 16 51.92 12.11 25.82
N GLN A 17 51.69 13.32 25.29
CA GLN A 17 50.46 14.07 25.60
C GLN A 17 49.22 13.44 24.96
N GLN A 18 49.34 12.85 23.77
CA GLN A 18 48.22 12.14 23.13
C GLN A 18 47.91 10.80 23.80
N GLN A 19 48.91 10.09 24.32
CA GLN A 19 48.68 8.85 25.10
C GLN A 19 47.93 9.13 26.41
N GLN A 20 48.29 10.18 27.15
CA GLN A 20 47.57 10.54 28.37
C GLN A 20 46.12 10.97 28.10
N GLN A 21 45.86 11.68 26.99
CA GLN A 21 44.49 12.08 26.63
C GLN A 21 43.62 10.88 26.19
N GLN A 22 44.20 9.87 25.54
CA GLN A 22 43.47 8.66 25.17
C GLN A 22 43.17 7.74 26.36
N GLU A 23 44.09 7.62 27.33
CA GLU A 23 43.84 6.86 28.56
C GLU A 23 42.75 7.51 29.43
N GLN A 24 42.69 8.84 29.49
CA GLN A 24 41.59 9.55 30.18
C GLN A 24 40.23 9.36 29.49
N GLN A 25 40.19 9.35 28.15
CA GLN A 25 38.94 9.12 27.41
C GLN A 25 38.43 7.67 27.54
N GLN A 26 39.32 6.67 27.56
CA GLN A 26 38.93 5.28 27.77
C GLN A 26 38.43 5.00 29.19
N GLN A 27 39.04 5.62 30.22
CA GLN A 27 38.55 5.50 31.59
C GLN A 27 37.18 6.17 31.79
N GLN A 28 36.92 7.33 31.16
CA GLN A 28 35.60 7.98 31.22
C GLN A 28 34.50 7.17 30.51
N GLN A 29 34.80 6.52 29.38
CA GLN A 29 33.83 5.66 28.69
C GLN A 29 33.53 4.36 29.46
N GLN A 30 34.54 3.75 30.12
CA GLN A 30 34.31 2.59 30.99
C GLN A 30 33.49 2.95 32.24
N GLN A 31 33.70 4.13 32.83
CA GLN A 31 32.85 4.61 33.94
C GLN A 31 31.41 4.90 33.50
N GLN A 32 31.19 5.48 32.32
CA GLN A 32 29.83 5.72 31.79
C GLN A 32 29.09 4.40 31.46
N GLN A 33 29.78 3.39 30.92
CA GLN A 33 29.19 2.07 30.66
C GLN A 33 28.86 1.31 31.95
N GLN A 34 29.72 1.39 32.98
CA GLN A 34 29.43 0.80 34.28
C GLN A 34 28.28 1.52 35.02
N GLN A 35 28.16 2.85 34.91
CA GLN A 35 27.02 3.60 35.47
C GLN A 35 25.70 3.27 34.75
N GLN A 36 25.71 3.09 33.42
CA GLN A 36 24.52 2.67 32.68
C GLN A 36 24.11 1.22 33.01
N GLN A 37 25.06 0.29 33.16
CA GLN A 37 24.77 -1.08 33.59
C GLN A 37 24.24 -1.14 35.03
N GLN A 38 24.78 -0.34 35.96
CA GLN A 38 24.25 -0.26 37.33
C GLN A 38 22.86 0.38 37.39
N GLN A 39 22.58 1.42 36.59
CA GLN A 39 21.24 2.02 36.52
C GLN A 39 20.18 1.08 35.91
N GLN A 40 20.56 0.27 34.90
CA GLN A 40 19.67 -0.77 34.36
C GLN A 40 19.44 -1.92 35.34
N LEU A 41 20.48 -2.33 36.09
CA LEU A 41 20.31 -3.32 37.16
C LEU A 41 19.46 -2.79 38.32
N GLN A 42 19.61 -1.52 38.71
CA GLN A 42 18.74 -0.88 39.71
C GLN A 42 17.29 -0.76 39.22
N GLN A 43 17.04 -0.52 37.93
CA GLN A 43 15.69 -0.54 37.36
C GLN A 43 15.09 -1.96 37.29
N GLN A 44 15.90 -2.99 37.09
CA GLN A 44 15.44 -4.39 37.13
C GLN A 44 15.25 -4.90 38.57
N LEU A 45 16.07 -4.47 39.53
CA LEU A 45 15.89 -4.83 40.95
C LEU A 45 14.77 -4.04 41.63
N ALA A 46 14.47 -2.81 41.19
CA ALA A 46 13.27 -2.08 41.61
C ALA A 46 11.98 -2.53 40.87
N SER A 47 12.10 -3.42 39.87
CA SER A 47 10.97 -4.23 39.38
C SER A 47 10.71 -5.46 40.25
N GLY A 48 11.53 -5.68 41.29
CA GLY A 48 11.22 -6.50 42.45
C GLY A 48 10.77 -5.60 43.60
N THR A 49 9.53 -5.80 44.07
CA THR A 49 8.85 -5.11 45.18
C THR A 49 8.27 -3.72 44.83
N GLU A 50 6.96 -3.71 44.56
CA GLU A 50 6.06 -2.55 44.43
C GLU A 50 6.18 -1.62 43.20
N ARG A 51 5.63 -2.06 42.05
CA ARG A 51 4.96 -1.17 41.07
C ARG A 51 3.73 -1.84 40.47
N GLY A 52 2.64 -1.78 41.23
CA GLY A 52 1.30 -2.17 40.80
C GLY A 52 0.67 -1.15 39.84
N VAL A 53 -0.41 -1.60 39.22
CA VAL A 53 -1.43 -0.84 38.46
C VAL A 53 -1.22 -0.74 36.93
N ALA A 54 -0.03 -0.52 36.38
CA ALA A 54 0.13 -0.39 34.91
C ALA A 54 0.46 -1.70 34.17
N ASN A 55 1.20 -2.63 34.79
CA ASN A 55 1.46 -3.96 34.20
C ASN A 55 0.27 -4.92 34.36
N ASP A 56 -0.64 -4.61 35.27
CA ASP A 56 -1.78 -5.48 35.59
C ASP A 56 -2.81 -5.49 34.45
N SER A 57 -3.07 -4.38 33.77
CA SER A 57 -4.06 -4.33 32.67
C SER A 57 -3.64 -5.13 31.43
N VAL A 58 -2.36 -5.11 31.07
CA VAL A 58 -1.82 -5.93 29.96
C VAL A 58 -1.73 -7.40 30.36
N ALA A 59 -1.33 -7.70 31.60
CA ALA A 59 -1.36 -9.06 32.12
C ALA A 59 -2.80 -9.59 32.19
N VAL A 60 -3.77 -8.74 32.54
CA VAL A 60 -5.21 -9.04 32.57
C VAL A 60 -5.73 -9.34 31.17
N LEU A 61 -5.41 -8.52 30.16
CA LEU A 61 -5.80 -8.76 28.76
C LEU A 61 -5.16 -10.05 28.21
N ALA A 62 -3.89 -10.31 28.52
CA ALA A 62 -3.21 -11.52 28.09
C ALA A 62 -3.76 -12.79 28.76
N GLU A 63 -4.15 -12.69 30.02
CA GLU A 63 -4.79 -13.78 30.77
C GLU A 63 -6.24 -14.01 30.30
N MET A 64 -6.96 -12.95 29.90
CA MET A 64 -8.26 -13.09 29.22
C MET A 64 -8.10 -13.77 27.85
N LEU A 65 -7.13 -13.36 27.03
CA LEU A 65 -6.92 -13.91 25.69
C LEU A 65 -6.32 -15.32 25.67
N ASN A 66 -5.79 -15.80 26.79
CA ASN A 66 -5.26 -17.15 26.86
C ASN A 66 -6.38 -18.19 27.09
N ILE A 67 -6.84 -18.80 26.00
CA ILE A 67 -7.96 -19.76 25.95
C ILE A 67 -7.60 -21.14 26.54
N ASP A 68 -6.33 -21.39 26.85
CA ASP A 68 -5.90 -22.62 27.51
C ASP A 68 -6.12 -22.57 29.03
N THR A 69 -7.31 -23.00 29.45
CA THR A 69 -7.60 -23.55 30.79
C THR A 69 -7.41 -25.07 30.82
N SER A 70 -6.57 -25.62 29.95
CA SER A 70 -6.27 -27.06 29.88
C SER A 70 -5.28 -27.52 30.97
N ALA A 71 -4.56 -26.60 31.62
CA ALA A 71 -3.56 -26.96 32.63
C ALA A 71 -4.12 -27.39 33.99
N ASN A 72 -5.43 -27.20 34.28
CA ASN A 72 -6.05 -27.62 35.55
C ASN A 72 -7.14 -28.71 35.39
N LYS A 73 -7.21 -29.39 34.23
CA LYS A 73 -8.13 -30.51 33.98
C LYS A 73 -7.70 -31.82 34.63
N GLN A 74 -7.27 -31.81 35.89
CA GLN A 74 -7.00 -33.04 36.65
C GLN A 74 -8.15 -33.45 37.58
N HIS A 75 -9.25 -32.70 37.66
CA HIS A 75 -10.36 -33.06 38.54
C HIS A 75 -11.75 -32.58 38.07
N THR A 76 -12.07 -32.69 36.78
CA THR A 76 -13.44 -32.42 36.30
C THR A 76 -14.25 -33.71 36.22
N SER A 77 -15.42 -33.74 36.88
CA SER A 77 -16.37 -34.85 36.86
C SER A 77 -16.84 -35.19 35.43
N ASP A 78 -17.14 -36.46 35.17
CA ASP A 78 -17.54 -36.98 33.83
C ASP A 78 -18.77 -36.26 33.24
N ILE A 79 -19.60 -35.62 34.09
CA ILE A 79 -20.79 -34.87 33.72
C ILE A 79 -20.46 -33.66 32.82
N LEU A 80 -19.35 -32.96 33.09
CA LEU A 80 -18.92 -31.77 32.34
C LEU A 80 -18.30 -32.10 30.97
N ARG A 81 -18.07 -33.38 30.66
CA ARG A 81 -17.42 -33.83 29.43
C ARG A 81 -18.41 -34.23 28.33
N SER A 82 -19.71 -34.20 28.60
CA SER A 82 -20.73 -34.51 27.60
C SER A 82 -20.81 -33.39 26.55
N ASN A 83 -20.79 -33.75 25.26
CA ASN A 83 -20.90 -32.79 24.16
C ASN A 83 -22.18 -31.94 24.26
N ILE A 84 -23.25 -32.49 24.84
CA ILE A 84 -24.53 -31.81 25.04
C ILE A 84 -24.37 -30.61 26.01
N PHE A 85 -23.58 -30.76 27.07
CA PHE A 85 -23.33 -29.69 28.04
C PHE A 85 -22.45 -28.57 27.46
N GLU A 86 -21.68 -28.84 26.41
CA GLU A 86 -20.88 -27.83 25.70
C GLU A 86 -21.69 -27.09 24.62
N GLU A 87 -22.67 -27.73 23.98
CA GLU A 87 -23.51 -27.12 22.93
C GLU A 87 -24.69 -26.30 23.45
N ILE A 88 -25.33 -26.70 24.56
CA ILE A 88 -26.51 -25.99 25.10
C ILE A 88 -26.22 -24.51 25.44
N PRO A 89 -25.13 -24.17 26.16
CA PRO A 89 -24.82 -22.77 26.44
C PRO A 89 -24.51 -21.95 25.19
N LYS A 90 -23.96 -22.56 24.13
CA LYS A 90 -23.70 -21.89 22.85
C LYS A 90 -25.01 -21.48 22.18
N LEU A 91 -25.97 -22.40 22.11
CA LEU A 91 -27.30 -22.12 21.58
C LEU A 91 -28.01 -21.04 22.41
N ALA A 92 -27.92 -21.12 23.74
CA ALA A 92 -28.49 -20.11 24.64
C ALA A 92 -27.90 -18.70 24.43
N CYS A 93 -26.60 -18.59 24.10
CA CYS A 93 -25.99 -17.30 23.75
C CYS A 93 -26.57 -16.71 22.45
N ILE A 94 -26.82 -17.55 21.42
CA ILE A 94 -27.44 -17.10 20.17
C ILE A 94 -28.89 -16.65 20.40
N ILE A 95 -29.66 -17.45 21.16
CA ILE A 95 -31.06 -17.12 21.51
C ILE A 95 -31.12 -15.81 22.32
N SER A 96 -30.22 -15.62 23.29
CA SER A 96 -30.10 -14.36 24.03
C SER A 96 -29.84 -13.17 23.12
N MET A 97 -28.93 -13.33 22.14
CA MET A 97 -28.63 -12.27 21.18
C MET A 97 -29.84 -11.90 20.33
N ILE A 98 -30.56 -12.89 19.81
CA ILE A 98 -31.78 -12.65 19.02
C ILE A 98 -32.84 -11.98 19.90
N SER A 99 -33.00 -12.43 21.15
CA SER A 99 -33.95 -11.88 22.11
C SER A 99 -33.71 -10.39 22.38
N VAL A 100 -32.46 -9.99 22.68
CA VAL A 100 -32.13 -8.56 22.93
C VAL A 100 -32.27 -7.70 21.68
N CYS A 101 -32.02 -8.23 20.47
CA CYS A 101 -32.24 -7.50 19.23
C CYS A 101 -33.74 -7.23 18.96
N LEU A 102 -34.63 -8.13 19.40
CA LEU A 102 -36.08 -8.01 19.23
C LEU A 102 -36.75 -7.19 20.35
N SER A 103 -36.08 -7.04 21.49
CA SER A 103 -36.59 -6.31 22.66
C SER A 103 -36.54 -4.79 22.47
N THR A 104 -37.50 -4.24 21.71
CA THR A 104 -37.65 -2.79 21.48
C THR A 104 -39.11 -2.38 21.54
N PRO A 105 -39.42 -1.17 22.02
CA PRO A 105 -40.81 -0.70 22.16
C PRO A 105 -41.54 -0.67 20.80
N HIS A 106 -40.84 -0.24 19.76
CA HIS A 106 -41.40 -0.14 18.41
C HIS A 106 -41.69 -1.51 17.77
N THR A 107 -40.83 -2.51 18.00
CA THR A 107 -41.06 -3.87 17.49
C THR A 107 -42.24 -4.52 18.21
N PHE A 108 -42.41 -4.27 19.51
CA PHE A 108 -43.57 -4.74 20.26
C PHE A 108 -44.88 -4.07 19.84
N PHE A 109 -44.83 -2.80 19.41
CA PHE A 109 -45.98 -2.12 18.83
C PHE A 109 -46.47 -2.80 17.54
N PHE A 110 -45.55 -3.17 16.63
CA PHE A 110 -45.93 -3.88 15.41
C PHE A 110 -46.34 -5.35 15.65
N PHE A 111 -45.67 -6.03 16.58
CA PHE A 111 -45.90 -7.45 16.88
C PHE A 111 -46.11 -7.70 18.38
N PRO A 112 -47.34 -7.51 18.91
CA PRO A 112 -47.60 -7.64 20.35
C PRO A 112 -47.31 -9.03 20.94
N SER A 113 -47.57 -10.10 20.18
CA SER A 113 -47.28 -11.48 20.61
C SER A 113 -45.80 -11.75 20.86
N LEU A 114 -44.91 -10.97 20.23
CA LEU A 114 -43.47 -11.10 20.37
C LEU A 114 -43.00 -10.82 21.79
N TYR A 115 -43.73 -9.99 22.54
CA TYR A 115 -43.43 -9.65 23.93
C TYR A 115 -43.33 -10.91 24.82
N TYR A 116 -44.34 -11.79 24.74
CA TYR A 116 -44.38 -13.04 25.52
C TYR A 116 -43.31 -14.03 25.07
N ILE A 117 -43.03 -14.09 23.77
CA ILE A 117 -42.01 -14.98 23.20
C ILE A 117 -40.61 -14.56 23.69
N VAL A 118 -40.30 -13.26 23.66
CA VAL A 118 -39.04 -12.70 24.15
C VAL A 118 -38.89 -12.93 25.65
N PHE A 119 -39.95 -12.73 26.45
CA PHE A 119 -39.92 -13.02 27.88
C PHE A 119 -39.65 -14.50 28.18
N LEU A 120 -40.34 -15.42 27.48
CA LEU A 120 -40.13 -16.86 27.64
C LEU A 120 -38.70 -17.26 27.23
N ALA A 121 -38.19 -16.73 26.11
CA ALA A 121 -36.83 -16.97 25.67
C ALA A 121 -35.81 -16.49 26.71
N ASP A 122 -35.95 -15.27 27.23
CA ASP A 122 -35.06 -14.73 28.25
C ASP A 122 -35.10 -15.52 29.57
N ALA A 123 -36.28 -15.96 30.00
CA ALA A 123 -36.43 -16.82 31.17
C ALA A 123 -35.72 -18.16 30.98
N THR A 124 -35.91 -18.83 29.83
CA THR A 124 -35.27 -20.12 29.52
C THR A 124 -33.75 -20.01 29.50
N VAL A 125 -33.21 -18.96 28.86
CA VAL A 125 -31.76 -18.72 28.80
C VAL A 125 -31.19 -18.43 30.18
N THR A 126 -31.89 -17.65 31.00
CA THR A 126 -31.45 -17.31 32.35
C THR A 126 -31.38 -18.56 33.24
N VAL A 127 -32.33 -19.48 33.12
CA VAL A 127 -32.29 -20.78 33.81
C VAL A 127 -31.09 -21.62 33.35
N VAL A 128 -30.82 -21.68 32.05
CA VAL A 128 -29.65 -22.42 31.52
C VAL A 128 -28.34 -21.87 32.10
N PHE A 129 -28.15 -20.55 32.12
CA PHE A 129 -26.93 -19.97 32.69
C PHE A 129 -26.84 -20.07 34.21
N LEU A 130 -27.97 -20.03 34.91
CA LEU A 130 -28.02 -20.25 36.35
C LEU A 130 -27.61 -21.69 36.68
N VAL A 131 -28.15 -22.68 35.98
CA VAL A 131 -27.79 -24.10 36.15
C VAL A 131 -26.31 -24.31 35.86
N GLU A 132 -25.78 -23.75 34.77
CA GLU A 132 -24.36 -23.84 34.45
C GLU A 132 -23.48 -23.21 35.53
N ALA A 133 -23.84 -22.04 36.04
CA ALA A 133 -23.11 -21.38 37.12
C ALA A 133 -23.12 -22.21 38.40
N ILE A 134 -24.27 -22.77 38.79
CA ILE A 134 -24.40 -23.66 39.95
C ILE A 134 -23.51 -24.90 39.78
N VAL A 135 -23.56 -25.55 38.61
CA VAL A 135 -22.73 -26.73 38.33
C VAL A 135 -21.24 -26.38 38.47
N LYS A 136 -20.79 -25.26 37.89
CA LYS A 136 -19.38 -24.81 37.99
C LYS A 136 -18.97 -24.45 39.41
N ILE A 137 -19.86 -23.84 40.20
CA ILE A 137 -19.61 -23.50 41.61
C ILE A 137 -19.48 -24.78 42.46
N VAL A 138 -20.35 -25.76 42.23
CA VAL A 138 -20.33 -27.04 42.95
C VAL A 138 -19.07 -27.85 42.61
N THR A 139 -18.61 -27.85 41.35
CA THR A 139 -17.42 -28.60 40.96
C THR A 139 -16.10 -27.94 41.38
N ASN A 140 -16.00 -26.61 41.26
CA ASN A 140 -14.72 -25.89 41.42
C ASN A 140 -14.58 -25.22 42.80
N GLY A 141 -15.64 -25.22 43.61
CA GLY A 141 -15.73 -24.44 44.85
C GLY A 141 -15.91 -22.94 44.60
N LEU A 142 -16.51 -22.24 45.57
CA LEU A 142 -16.88 -20.83 45.43
C LEU A 142 -15.67 -19.88 45.55
N ILE A 143 -14.84 -20.02 46.60
CA ILE A 143 -13.77 -19.04 46.95
C ILE A 143 -12.43 -19.71 47.34
N THR A 144 -12.43 -20.94 47.84
CA THR A 144 -11.31 -21.48 48.66
C THR A 144 -10.10 -22.01 47.88
N HIS A 145 -10.22 -22.42 46.61
CA HIS A 145 -9.13 -23.00 45.82
C HIS A 145 -8.61 -22.05 44.73
N GLU A 146 -7.37 -22.25 44.28
CA GLU A 146 -6.75 -21.44 43.21
C GLU A 146 -7.43 -21.58 41.82
N GLY A 147 -8.35 -22.54 41.68
CA GLY A 147 -9.25 -22.70 40.53
C GLY A 147 -10.73 -22.43 40.83
N SER A 148 -11.06 -21.79 41.96
CA SER A 148 -12.44 -21.54 42.37
C SER A 148 -13.17 -20.52 41.49
N TYR A 149 -14.49 -20.65 41.42
CA TYR A 149 -15.35 -19.95 40.46
C TYR A 149 -15.21 -18.43 40.51
N LEU A 150 -15.15 -17.81 41.69
CA LEU A 150 -15.03 -16.35 41.80
C LEU A 150 -13.60 -15.83 41.61
N ARG A 151 -12.59 -16.69 41.52
CA ARG A 151 -11.19 -16.28 41.29
C ARG A 151 -10.81 -16.32 39.81
N ASP A 152 -11.46 -17.18 39.02
CA ASP A 152 -11.31 -17.19 37.55
C ASP A 152 -12.03 -15.98 36.92
N ARG A 153 -11.27 -15.13 36.21
CA ARG A 153 -11.79 -13.89 35.59
C ARG A 153 -12.88 -14.17 34.55
N TRP A 154 -12.79 -15.32 33.87
CA TRP A 154 -13.80 -15.71 32.90
C TRP A 154 -15.12 -16.14 33.55
N CYS A 155 -15.04 -16.77 34.74
CA CYS A 155 -16.22 -17.09 35.55
C CYS A 155 -16.81 -15.84 36.21
N GLN A 156 -15.99 -14.85 36.60
CA GLN A 156 -16.47 -13.52 37.04
C GLN A 156 -17.27 -12.80 35.94
N PHE A 157 -16.77 -12.82 34.70
CA PHE A 157 -17.46 -12.25 33.54
C PHE A 157 -18.79 -12.99 33.26
N ASP A 158 -18.78 -14.33 33.25
CA ASP A 158 -19.99 -15.13 33.04
C ASP A 158 -21.03 -14.89 34.18
N PHE A 159 -20.58 -14.70 35.42
CA PHE A 159 -21.43 -14.34 36.56
C PHE A 159 -22.01 -12.93 36.45
N PHE A 160 -21.22 -11.95 36.01
CA PHE A 160 -21.70 -10.60 35.74
C PHE A 160 -22.78 -10.58 34.64
N LEU A 161 -22.58 -11.32 33.55
CA LEU A 161 -23.58 -11.48 32.50
C LEU A 161 -24.86 -12.15 33.00
N LEU A 162 -24.75 -13.13 33.91
CA LEU A 162 -25.88 -13.77 34.55
C LEU A 162 -26.69 -12.76 35.39
N ILE A 163 -26.04 -11.90 36.17
CA ILE A 163 -26.71 -10.83 36.91
C ILE A 163 -27.48 -9.92 35.96
N LEU A 164 -26.87 -9.48 34.85
CA LEU A 164 -27.54 -8.64 33.84
C LEU A 164 -28.73 -9.32 33.17
N HIS A 165 -28.69 -10.65 33.03
CA HIS A 165 -29.84 -11.41 32.51
C HIS A 165 -30.97 -11.51 33.52
N ILE A 166 -30.65 -11.74 34.79
CA ILE A 166 -31.64 -11.75 35.87
C ILE A 166 -32.31 -10.37 35.98
N THR A 167 -31.53 -9.29 35.99
CA THR A 167 -32.09 -7.92 36.06
C THR A 167 -32.97 -7.60 34.84
N SER A 168 -32.59 -8.05 33.65
CA SER A 168 -33.40 -7.86 32.44
C SER A 168 -34.72 -8.64 32.47
N VAL A 169 -34.72 -9.89 32.97
CA VAL A 169 -35.95 -10.68 33.12
C VAL A 169 -36.87 -10.05 34.17
N LEU A 170 -36.30 -9.58 35.30
CA LEU A 170 -37.05 -8.85 36.32
C LEU A 170 -37.65 -7.56 35.77
N LEU A 171 -36.92 -6.83 34.92
CA LEU A 171 -37.42 -5.62 34.27
C LEU A 171 -38.57 -5.93 33.29
N SER A 172 -38.45 -6.99 32.50
CA SER A 172 -39.53 -7.44 31.61
C SER A 172 -40.75 -7.94 32.39
N ALA A 173 -40.55 -8.58 33.54
CA ALA A 173 -41.66 -8.95 34.43
C ALA A 173 -42.36 -7.71 35.01
N TYR A 174 -41.60 -6.70 35.45
CA TYR A 174 -42.13 -5.44 35.94
C TYR A 174 -42.97 -4.71 34.86
N GLU A 175 -42.47 -4.64 33.64
CA GLU A 175 -43.18 -4.05 32.49
C GLU A 175 -44.50 -4.81 32.18
N LEU A 176 -44.49 -6.15 32.26
CA LEU A 176 -45.70 -6.98 32.09
C LEU A 176 -46.71 -6.82 33.23
N ILE A 177 -46.24 -6.60 34.47
CA ILE A 177 -47.11 -6.34 35.64
C ILE A 177 -47.81 -4.99 35.48
N CYS A 178 -47.11 -3.95 35.02
CA CYS A 178 -47.71 -2.65 34.74
C CYS A 178 -48.79 -2.72 33.65
N LEU A 179 -48.62 -3.61 32.66
CA LEU A 179 -49.62 -3.85 31.60
C LEU A 179 -50.85 -4.63 32.10
N TRP A 180 -50.66 -5.63 32.96
CA TRP A 180 -51.75 -6.46 33.49
C TRP A 180 -52.60 -5.75 34.55
N PHE A 181 -52.00 -4.86 35.34
CA PHE A 181 -52.67 -4.15 36.43
C PHE A 181 -52.59 -2.63 36.26
N PRO A 182 -53.36 -2.06 35.30
CA PRO A 182 -53.35 -0.61 35.05
C PRO A 182 -53.87 0.24 36.22
N HIS A 183 -54.55 -0.37 37.20
CA HIS A 183 -55.09 0.32 38.38
C HIS A 183 -54.05 0.67 39.46
N LEU A 184 -52.83 0.12 39.40
CA LEU A 184 -51.81 0.29 40.44
C LEU A 184 -50.96 1.58 40.31
N GLU A 185 -51.24 2.46 39.34
CA GLU A 185 -50.48 3.70 39.04
C GLU A 185 -48.96 3.51 38.85
N TRP A 186 -48.50 2.28 38.59
CA TRP A 186 -47.08 2.00 38.33
C TRP A 186 -46.72 2.36 36.89
N HIS A 187 -45.86 3.37 36.73
CA HIS A 187 -45.41 3.84 35.42
C HIS A 187 -44.07 3.20 35.05
N TYR A 188 -44.03 2.54 33.89
CA TYR A 188 -42.78 2.07 33.30
C TYR A 188 -42.13 3.21 32.51
N HIS A 189 -40.92 3.61 32.90
CA HIS A 189 -40.17 4.60 32.13
C HIS A 189 -39.33 3.92 31.03
N PRO A 190 -39.47 4.34 29.75
CA PRO A 190 -38.76 3.73 28.62
C PRO A 190 -37.23 3.70 28.76
N TRP A 191 -36.63 4.63 29.51
CA TRP A 191 -35.17 4.67 29.71
C TRP A 191 -34.64 3.46 30.50
N TYR A 192 -35.47 2.74 31.26
CA TYR A 192 -35.05 1.52 31.95
C TYR A 192 -34.53 0.45 30.98
N GLY A 193 -34.95 0.49 29.71
CA GLY A 193 -34.42 -0.38 28.65
C GLY A 193 -32.90 -0.28 28.47
N VAL A 194 -32.27 0.84 28.83
CA VAL A 194 -30.81 1.05 28.74
C VAL A 194 -30.02 0.04 29.58
N ILE A 195 -30.60 -0.51 30.66
CA ILE A 195 -29.96 -1.55 31.48
C ILE A 195 -29.70 -2.84 30.66
N ARG A 196 -30.46 -3.05 29.58
CA ARG A 196 -30.27 -4.19 28.66
C ARG A 196 -29.07 -4.01 27.71
N ALA A 197 -28.51 -2.80 27.59
CA ALA A 197 -27.45 -2.46 26.65
C ALA A 197 -26.16 -3.31 26.78
N PRO A 198 -25.73 -3.80 27.96
CA PRO A 198 -24.56 -4.68 28.05
C PRO A 198 -24.85 -6.17 27.76
N ARG A 199 -26.12 -6.61 27.66
CA ARG A 199 -26.46 -8.02 27.35
C ARG A 199 -25.83 -8.57 26.07
N PRO A 200 -25.71 -7.81 24.95
CA PRO A 200 -25.06 -8.26 23.71
C PRO A 200 -23.62 -8.77 23.88
N PHE A 201 -22.90 -8.37 24.94
CA PHE A 201 -21.56 -8.90 25.24
C PHE A 201 -21.54 -10.41 25.51
N ILE A 202 -22.71 -11.04 25.67
CA ILE A 202 -22.82 -12.50 25.73
C ILE A 202 -22.28 -13.21 24.49
N MET A 203 -22.23 -12.53 23.35
CA MET A 203 -21.65 -13.08 22.13
C MET A 203 -20.12 -13.32 22.27
N ILE A 204 -19.42 -12.59 23.16
CA ILE A 204 -18.00 -12.84 23.47
C ILE A 204 -17.84 -14.26 24.05
N ARG A 205 -18.78 -14.69 24.88
CA ARG A 205 -18.82 -16.04 25.47
C ARG A 205 -18.99 -17.11 24.39
N PHE A 206 -19.85 -16.86 23.40
CA PHE A 206 -20.04 -17.75 22.24
C PHE A 206 -18.77 -17.87 21.40
N VAL A 207 -18.15 -16.74 21.03
CA VAL A 207 -16.90 -16.69 20.25
C VAL A 207 -15.78 -17.44 20.96
N ARG A 208 -15.62 -17.23 22.28
CA ARG A 208 -14.65 -17.96 23.12
C ARG A 208 -14.85 -19.47 23.08
N SER A 209 -16.10 -19.93 23.02
CA SER A 209 -16.41 -21.36 23.01
C SER A 209 -16.09 -22.04 21.67
N ILE A 210 -16.08 -21.27 20.57
CA ILE A 210 -15.77 -21.77 19.22
C ILE A 210 -14.27 -21.68 18.91
N ILE A 211 -13.62 -20.58 19.31
CA ILE A 211 -12.24 -20.31 18.94
C ILE A 211 -11.28 -20.87 20.00
N ARG A 212 -10.46 -21.86 19.65
CA ARG A 212 -9.40 -22.42 20.51
C ARG A 212 -8.03 -22.07 19.93
N PHE A 213 -7.40 -21.02 20.44
CA PHE A 213 -6.01 -20.67 20.06
C PHE A 213 -5.01 -21.56 20.81
N LYS A 214 -4.09 -22.20 20.08
CA LYS A 214 -3.02 -23.05 20.63
C LYS A 214 -1.74 -22.24 20.90
N LEU A 215 -1.85 -21.12 21.62
CA LEU A 215 -0.73 -20.22 21.90
C LEU A 215 -0.39 -20.21 23.39
N PRO A 216 0.90 -20.28 23.78
CA PRO A 216 1.30 -20.19 25.18
C PRO A 216 1.14 -18.75 25.74
N LYS A 217 0.64 -18.63 26.99
CA LYS A 217 0.31 -17.34 27.64
C LYS A 217 1.41 -16.29 27.52
N ASN A 218 2.65 -16.71 27.76
CA ASN A 218 3.82 -15.82 27.81
C ASN A 218 4.06 -15.10 26.47
N ARG A 219 3.78 -15.77 25.35
CA ARG A 219 3.94 -15.19 24.00
C ARG A 219 2.81 -14.22 23.68
N ILE A 220 1.56 -14.56 24.03
CA ILE A 220 0.41 -13.64 23.88
C ILE A 220 0.64 -12.36 24.69
N GLN A 221 1.12 -12.49 25.94
CA GLN A 221 1.41 -11.34 26.78
C GLN A 221 2.52 -10.45 26.20
N GLN A 222 3.57 -11.05 25.62
CA GLN A 222 4.63 -10.30 24.94
C GLN A 222 4.10 -9.54 23.72
N ILE A 223 3.28 -10.20 22.89
CA ILE A 223 2.65 -9.60 21.70
C ILE A 223 1.76 -8.42 22.10
N ILE A 224 0.86 -8.60 23.07
CA ILE A 224 -0.06 -7.54 23.51
C ILE A 224 0.72 -6.40 24.15
N LYS A 225 1.72 -6.69 24.99
CA LYS A 225 2.51 -5.65 25.66
C LYS A 225 3.22 -4.75 24.67
N ARG A 226 3.86 -5.33 23.64
CA ARG A 226 4.59 -4.55 22.63
C ARG A 226 3.65 -3.79 21.70
N SER A 227 2.61 -4.45 21.18
CA SER A 227 1.60 -3.81 20.32
C SER A 227 0.86 -2.68 21.03
N SER A 228 0.47 -2.88 22.29
CA SER A 228 -0.19 -1.86 23.11
C SER A 228 0.70 -0.64 23.33
N GLN A 229 2.01 -0.81 23.55
CA GLN A 229 2.92 0.32 23.73
C GLN A 229 3.07 1.14 22.44
N GLN A 230 3.18 0.47 21.29
CA GLN A 230 3.27 1.15 20.00
C GLN A 230 1.97 1.90 19.67
N ILE A 231 0.82 1.26 19.85
CA ILE A 231 -0.51 1.90 19.66
C ILE A 231 -0.68 3.09 20.61
N GLN A 232 -0.25 2.97 21.87
CA GLN A 232 -0.29 4.07 22.82
C GLN A 232 0.54 5.26 22.35
N ASN A 233 1.77 5.04 21.88
CA ASN A 233 2.64 6.11 21.38
C ASN A 233 2.01 6.82 20.17
N VAL A 234 1.42 6.07 19.23
CA VAL A 234 0.73 6.65 18.06
C VAL A 234 -0.55 7.38 18.46
N THR A 235 -1.28 6.86 19.45
CA THR A 235 -2.49 7.51 19.97
C THR A 235 -2.15 8.85 20.64
N ILE A 236 -1.06 8.91 21.42
CA ILE A 236 -0.58 10.18 22.01
C ILE A 236 -0.18 11.16 20.90
N PHE A 237 0.51 10.67 19.85
CA PHE A 237 0.89 11.49 18.70
C PHE A 237 -0.33 12.04 17.94
N PHE A 238 -1.37 11.22 17.76
CA PHE A 238 -2.65 11.64 17.17
C PHE A 238 -3.34 12.70 18.05
N MET A 239 -3.48 12.44 19.35
CA MET A 239 -4.09 13.38 20.29
C MET A 239 -3.36 14.72 20.35
N PHE A 240 -2.03 14.73 20.20
CA PHE A 240 -1.24 15.96 20.10
C PHE A 240 -1.65 16.81 18.88
N PHE A 241 -1.70 16.23 17.68
CA PHE A 241 -2.09 16.97 16.47
C PHE A 241 -3.56 17.40 16.52
N MET A 242 -4.44 16.55 17.05
CA MET A 242 -5.85 16.87 17.27
C MET A 242 -6.00 18.11 18.18
N THR A 243 -5.29 18.14 19.30
CA THR A 243 -5.30 19.27 20.24
C THR A 243 -4.70 20.53 19.60
N PHE A 244 -3.59 20.39 18.86
CA PHE A 244 -2.94 21.50 18.16
C PHE A 244 -3.87 22.16 17.12
N TYR A 245 -4.48 21.37 16.23
CA TYR A 245 -5.41 21.88 15.23
C TYR A 245 -6.71 22.41 15.84
N ALA A 246 -7.16 21.85 16.97
CA ALA A 246 -8.31 22.38 17.69
C ALA A 246 -8.04 23.77 18.26
N ILE A 247 -6.89 23.97 18.93
CA ILE A 247 -6.48 25.29 19.44
C ILE A 247 -6.31 26.27 18.29
N MET A 248 -5.63 25.86 17.21
CA MET A 248 -5.44 26.71 16.04
C MET A 248 -6.78 27.10 15.39
N GLY A 249 -7.74 26.18 15.30
CA GLY A 249 -9.08 26.45 14.76
C GLY A 249 -9.85 27.49 15.58
N VAL A 250 -9.81 27.38 16.92
CA VAL A 250 -10.43 28.36 17.82
C VAL A 250 -9.81 29.75 17.64
N GLN A 251 -8.48 29.83 17.49
CA GLN A 251 -7.78 31.12 17.35
C GLN A 251 -7.93 31.75 15.97
N LEU A 252 -8.06 30.95 14.90
CA LEU A 252 -8.16 31.47 13.53
C LEU A 252 -9.60 31.81 13.11
N PHE A 253 -10.58 30.98 13.48
CA PHE A 253 -11.95 31.12 13.00
C PHE A 253 -12.92 31.59 14.08
N GLY A 254 -12.83 31.07 15.31
CA GLY A 254 -13.80 31.40 16.36
C GLY A 254 -15.24 31.07 15.95
N ARG A 255 -16.20 31.94 16.31
CA ARG A 255 -17.63 31.69 16.09
C ARG A 255 -18.11 32.28 14.75
N MET A 256 -18.80 31.46 13.95
CA MET A 256 -19.30 31.79 12.60
C MET A 256 -20.82 31.93 12.60
N ASP A 257 -21.31 33.13 12.88
CA ASP A 257 -22.76 33.41 13.04
C ASP A 257 -23.32 34.35 11.96
N TYR A 258 -22.52 34.74 10.96
CA TYR A 258 -22.91 35.74 9.97
C TYR A 258 -23.57 35.08 8.75
N HIS A 259 -24.81 35.44 8.47
CA HIS A 259 -25.60 34.92 7.36
C HIS A 259 -26.20 36.03 6.50
N CYS A 260 -26.40 35.75 5.20
CA CYS A 260 -27.15 36.65 4.32
C CYS A 260 -28.65 36.50 4.57
N VAL A 261 -29.28 37.59 5.00
CA VAL A 261 -30.71 37.65 5.29
C VAL A 261 -31.37 38.86 4.61
N LEU A 262 -32.69 38.83 4.51
CA LEU A 262 -33.46 39.97 4.02
C LEU A 262 -33.31 41.20 4.95
N PRO A 263 -33.37 42.42 4.42
CA PRO A 263 -33.29 43.63 5.25
C PRO A 263 -34.52 43.73 6.17
N GLY A 264 -34.29 44.02 7.45
CA GLY A 264 -35.35 44.20 8.46
C GLY A 264 -35.73 42.93 9.26
N THR A 265 -34.98 41.84 9.10
CA THR A 265 -35.19 40.57 9.82
C THR A 265 -34.78 40.67 11.29
N ASN A 266 -35.53 40.02 12.18
CA ASN A 266 -35.19 39.99 13.60
C ASN A 266 -34.17 38.88 13.91
N VAL A 267 -33.06 39.25 14.56
CA VAL A 267 -31.89 38.38 14.80
C VAL A 267 -32.18 37.16 15.67
N SER A 268 -33.12 37.27 16.62
CA SER A 268 -33.44 36.20 17.57
C SER A 268 -34.62 35.32 17.16
N ASN A 269 -35.37 35.71 16.12
CA ASN A 269 -36.51 34.95 15.62
C ASN A 269 -36.51 34.95 14.09
N VAL A 270 -35.47 34.33 13.54
CA VAL A 270 -35.28 34.20 12.10
C VAL A 270 -36.23 33.13 11.57
N THR A 271 -36.92 33.44 10.47
CA THR A 271 -37.74 32.47 9.76
C THR A 271 -37.00 31.89 8.55
N ILE A 272 -37.42 30.73 8.07
CA ILE A 272 -36.81 30.12 6.88
C ILE A 272 -36.94 30.99 5.62
N ALA A 273 -37.93 31.88 5.54
CA ALA A 273 -38.15 32.77 4.41
C ALA A 273 -37.19 33.98 4.40
N ASP A 274 -36.57 34.28 5.53
CA ASP A 274 -35.65 35.40 5.69
C ASP A 274 -34.24 35.10 5.17
N LEU A 275 -33.88 33.82 5.05
CA LEU A 275 -32.57 33.32 4.64
C LEU A 275 -32.41 33.25 3.12
N ALA A 276 -31.16 33.32 2.65
CA ALA A 276 -30.81 33.03 1.27
C ALA A 276 -31.09 31.55 0.88
N ILE A 277 -31.25 31.28 -0.41
CA ILE A 277 -31.49 29.92 -0.94
C ILE A 277 -30.36 29.54 -1.93
N PRO A 278 -29.51 28.53 -1.60
CA PRO A 278 -29.34 27.96 -0.27
C PRO A 278 -28.80 29.01 0.71
N ASP A 279 -28.90 28.70 1.99
CA ASP A 279 -28.33 29.52 3.04
C ASP A 279 -26.80 29.60 2.90
N THR A 280 -26.28 30.81 3.06
CA THR A 280 -24.86 31.13 2.84
C THR A 280 -24.36 32.02 3.96
N MET A 281 -23.19 31.67 4.50
CA MET A 281 -22.46 32.52 5.43
C MET A 281 -21.90 33.75 4.71
N CYS A 282 -21.58 34.80 5.45
CA CYS A 282 -21.09 36.04 4.88
C CYS A 282 -20.06 36.73 5.76
N SER A 283 -19.32 37.63 5.13
CA SER A 283 -18.35 38.50 5.76
C SER A 283 -18.78 39.96 5.63
N GLN A 284 -18.38 40.79 6.59
CA GLN A 284 -18.60 42.23 6.48
C GLN A 284 -17.76 42.80 5.33
N LYS A 285 -18.25 43.87 4.70
CA LYS A 285 -17.60 44.49 3.54
C LYS A 285 -16.13 44.81 3.84
N GLY A 286 -15.23 44.31 3.00
CA GLY A 286 -13.78 44.50 3.15
C GLY A 286 -13.05 43.56 4.13
N ALA A 287 -13.74 42.60 4.76
CA ALA A 287 -13.12 41.62 5.65
C ALA A 287 -12.55 40.37 4.92
N GLY A 288 -12.84 40.22 3.62
CA GLY A 288 -12.17 39.24 2.75
C GLY A 288 -12.88 37.89 2.57
N GLY A 289 -14.14 37.75 3.00
CA GLY A 289 -15.02 36.61 2.68
C GLY A 289 -16.11 36.98 1.66
N TYR A 290 -17.18 36.18 1.63
CA TYR A 290 -18.34 36.38 0.75
C TYR A 290 -19.15 37.62 1.15
N GLU A 291 -19.37 38.52 0.19
CA GLU A 291 -20.21 39.70 0.38
C GLU A 291 -21.61 39.45 -0.16
N CYS A 292 -22.64 39.61 0.68
CA CYS A 292 -24.03 39.44 0.28
C CYS A 292 -24.41 40.39 -0.87
N PRO A 293 -25.32 39.98 -1.77
CA PRO A 293 -25.82 40.83 -2.85
C PRO A 293 -26.59 42.05 -2.29
N ALA A 294 -26.74 43.10 -3.09
CA ALA A 294 -27.33 44.38 -2.65
C ALA A 294 -28.75 44.31 -2.06
N ASN A 295 -29.50 43.24 -2.34
CA ASN A 295 -30.86 43.01 -1.84
C ASN A 295 -30.90 42.27 -0.49
N MET A 296 -29.74 41.91 0.06
CA MET A 296 -29.60 41.19 1.33
C MET A 296 -28.56 41.88 2.21
N GLU A 297 -28.72 41.72 3.52
CA GLU A 297 -27.79 42.24 4.52
C GLU A 297 -27.09 41.08 5.24
N CYS A 298 -25.81 41.26 5.53
CA CYS A 298 -25.03 40.30 6.30
C CYS A 298 -25.24 40.58 7.80
N LEU A 299 -26.05 39.76 8.46
CA LEU A 299 -26.37 39.90 9.88
C LEU A 299 -25.84 38.74 10.69
N LYS A 300 -25.45 39.04 11.93
CA LYS A 300 -25.05 38.04 12.92
C LYS A 300 -26.31 37.45 13.55
N LEU A 301 -26.56 36.16 13.39
CA LEU A 301 -27.69 35.46 13.99
C LEU A 301 -27.39 35.08 15.45
N ASP A 302 -28.37 35.19 16.35
CA ASP A 302 -28.23 34.80 17.77
C ASP A 302 -29.06 33.54 18.03
N MET A 303 -28.50 32.39 17.65
CA MET A 303 -29.15 31.09 17.73
C MET A 303 -28.42 30.19 18.74
N SER A 304 -29.14 29.19 19.27
CA SER A 304 -28.52 28.16 20.11
C SER A 304 -27.70 27.20 19.25
N ALA A 305 -26.64 26.62 19.81
CA ALA A 305 -25.78 25.66 19.10
C ALA A 305 -26.55 24.41 18.60
N HIS A 306 -27.65 24.08 19.27
CA HIS A 306 -28.54 23.00 18.85
C HIS A 306 -29.28 23.32 17.54
N ALA A 307 -29.69 24.58 17.37
CA ALA A 307 -30.40 25.07 16.19
C ALA A 307 -29.47 25.30 14.97
N GLU A 308 -28.28 25.86 15.19
CA GLU A 308 -27.24 26.02 14.15
C GLU A 308 -26.74 24.65 13.66
N GLY A 309 -26.70 23.67 14.57
CA GLY A 309 -26.20 22.33 14.32
C GLY A 309 -24.72 22.19 14.65
N PHE A 310 -24.33 21.00 15.10
CA PHE A 310 -22.98 20.70 15.60
C PHE A 310 -21.87 20.63 14.52
N TYR A 311 -22.06 21.24 13.34
CA TYR A 311 -21.07 21.25 12.26
C TYR A 311 -20.23 22.53 12.28
N GLY A 312 -18.93 22.39 12.01
CA GLY A 312 -18.08 23.54 11.72
C GLY A 312 -17.81 24.49 12.88
N MET A 313 -18.20 24.16 14.11
CA MET A 313 -18.07 25.07 15.24
C MET A 313 -16.63 25.13 15.76
N PHE A 314 -16.05 26.34 15.81
CA PHE A 314 -14.76 26.63 16.42
C PHE A 314 -14.89 27.53 17.68
N ASN A 315 -16.07 27.52 18.32
CA ASN A 315 -16.41 28.38 19.46
C ASN A 315 -15.58 28.04 20.71
N ASP A 316 -15.56 26.76 21.07
CA ASP A 316 -14.88 26.22 22.24
C ASP A 316 -13.88 25.14 21.84
N PHE A 317 -12.94 24.84 22.74
CA PHE A 317 -11.96 23.78 22.52
C PHE A 317 -12.61 22.42 22.20
N GLY A 318 -13.67 22.03 22.92
CA GLY A 318 -14.36 20.75 22.71
C GLY A 318 -15.07 20.67 21.35
N SER A 319 -15.78 21.72 20.96
CA SER A 319 -16.47 21.81 19.66
C SER A 319 -15.48 21.86 18.51
N SER A 320 -14.39 22.61 18.65
CA SER A 320 -13.29 22.65 17.68
C SER A 320 -12.62 21.28 17.54
N LEU A 321 -12.36 20.58 18.66
CA LEU A 321 -11.78 19.23 18.64
C LEU A 321 -12.68 18.24 17.89
N PHE A 322 -14.01 18.35 18.06
CA PHE A 322 -14.97 17.54 17.31
C PHE A 322 -14.98 17.90 15.82
N THR A 323 -14.97 19.18 15.45
CA THR A 323 -14.89 19.64 14.05
C THR A 323 -13.60 19.18 13.37
N VAL A 324 -12.45 19.31 14.05
CA VAL A 324 -11.15 18.81 13.57
C VAL A 324 -11.19 17.30 13.38
N TYR A 325 -11.86 16.57 14.27
CA TYR A 325 -11.97 15.12 14.17
C TYR A 325 -12.81 14.71 12.95
N MET A 326 -13.96 15.36 12.76
CA MET A 326 -14.77 15.19 11.55
C MET A 326 -13.94 15.48 10.30
N ALA A 327 -13.17 16.57 10.30
CA ALA A 327 -12.31 16.92 9.18
C ALA A 327 -11.19 15.90 8.92
N ALA A 328 -10.54 15.41 9.98
CA ALA A 328 -9.49 14.39 9.91
C ALA A 328 -10.00 13.05 9.35
N SER A 329 -11.29 12.74 9.51
CA SER A 329 -11.93 11.56 8.92
C SER A 329 -12.16 11.65 7.40
N GLN A 330 -11.90 12.82 6.78
CA GLN A 330 -12.14 13.11 5.36
C GLN A 330 -13.62 13.10 4.95
N GLU A 331 -14.53 13.30 5.90
CA GLU A 331 -15.96 13.39 5.67
C GLU A 331 -16.51 14.76 6.08
N GLY A 332 -17.31 15.38 5.20
CA GLY A 332 -17.95 16.68 5.46
C GLY A 332 -17.02 17.91 5.58
N TRP A 333 -15.71 17.72 5.61
CA TRP A 333 -14.70 18.79 5.80
C TRP A 333 -14.73 19.88 4.73
N VAL A 334 -15.12 19.53 3.51
CA VAL A 334 -15.22 20.47 2.40
C VAL A 334 -16.35 21.49 2.62
N TYR A 335 -17.45 21.07 3.25
CA TYR A 335 -18.54 22.00 3.61
C TYR A 335 -18.06 22.99 4.66
N VAL A 336 -17.36 22.52 5.70
CA VAL A 336 -16.77 23.41 6.71
C VAL A 336 -15.70 24.33 6.10
N LEU A 337 -14.93 23.84 5.12
CA LEU A 337 -14.02 24.68 4.35
C LEU A 337 -14.79 25.79 3.61
N TYR A 338 -15.90 25.48 2.95
CA TYR A 338 -16.72 26.47 2.24
C TYR A 338 -17.31 27.51 3.21
N ASP A 339 -17.85 27.07 4.35
CA ASP A 339 -18.33 27.94 5.42
C ASP A 339 -17.22 28.91 5.90
N CYS A 340 -15.99 28.40 6.06
CA CYS A 340 -14.82 29.21 6.41
C CYS A 340 -14.36 30.15 5.27
N LEU A 341 -14.49 29.74 4.00
CA LEU A 341 -14.15 30.58 2.84
C LEU A 341 -15.14 31.73 2.66
N ASP A 342 -16.41 31.49 2.96
CA ASP A 342 -17.46 32.51 2.89
C ASP A 342 -17.36 33.51 4.05
N THR A 343 -16.85 33.08 5.21
CA THR A 343 -16.70 33.96 6.39
C THR A 343 -15.35 34.69 6.43
N PHE A 344 -14.25 34.03 6.08
CA PHE A 344 -12.86 34.50 6.29
C PHE A 344 -12.04 34.58 5.00
N PRO A 345 -10.88 35.29 5.02
CA PRO A 345 -9.96 35.33 3.89
C PRO A 345 -9.53 33.94 3.41
N SER A 346 -9.64 33.72 2.10
CA SER A 346 -9.47 32.41 1.47
C SER A 346 -8.15 31.71 1.80
N TYR A 347 -7.05 32.47 1.87
CA TYR A 347 -5.72 31.90 2.14
C TYR A 347 -5.59 31.27 3.54
N ILE A 348 -6.30 31.80 4.55
CA ILE A 348 -6.27 31.27 5.92
C ILE A 348 -6.96 29.91 5.97
N ALA A 349 -8.16 29.83 5.38
CA ALA A 349 -8.94 28.60 5.32
C ALA A 349 -8.20 27.51 4.53
N PHE A 350 -7.65 27.83 3.35
CA PHE A 350 -6.86 26.87 2.57
C PHE A 350 -5.63 26.37 3.33
N PHE A 351 -4.87 27.26 3.98
CA PHE A 351 -3.69 26.86 4.76
C PHE A 351 -4.05 25.91 5.90
N TYR A 352 -5.11 26.23 6.66
CA TYR A 352 -5.58 25.40 7.76
C TYR A 352 -6.01 24.00 7.29
N PHE A 353 -6.94 23.91 6.33
CA PHE A 353 -7.51 22.63 5.92
C PHE A 353 -6.55 21.77 5.10
N ILE A 354 -5.72 22.35 4.21
CA ILE A 354 -4.75 21.57 3.44
C ILE A 354 -3.71 20.93 4.37
N THR A 355 -3.19 21.69 5.35
CA THR A 355 -2.22 21.15 6.30
C THR A 355 -2.85 20.13 7.25
N LEU A 356 -4.10 20.36 7.70
CA LEU A 356 -4.87 19.42 8.52
C LEU A 356 -5.05 18.08 7.80
N ILE A 357 -5.52 18.09 6.56
CA ILE A 357 -5.75 16.85 5.78
C ILE A 357 -4.42 16.13 5.52
N PHE A 358 -3.36 16.86 5.19
CA PHE A 358 -2.04 16.25 4.96
C PHE A 358 -1.45 15.59 6.23
N LEU A 359 -1.46 16.29 7.37
CA LEU A 359 -0.85 15.78 8.60
C LEU A 359 -1.73 14.74 9.30
N LEU A 360 -3.00 15.03 9.57
CA LEU A 360 -3.87 14.11 10.32
C LEU A 360 -4.38 12.97 9.44
N ALA A 361 -4.99 13.29 8.29
CA ALA A 361 -5.70 12.29 7.51
C ALA A 361 -4.76 11.38 6.67
N TRP A 362 -3.64 11.91 6.16
CA TRP A 362 -2.70 11.13 5.36
C TRP A 362 -1.52 10.59 6.17
N LEU A 363 -0.86 11.41 6.99
CA LEU A 363 0.31 10.94 7.74
C LEU A 363 -0.11 10.10 8.95
N VAL A 364 -0.87 10.67 9.89
CA VAL A 364 -1.15 9.99 11.17
C VAL A 364 -1.97 8.70 10.97
N LYS A 365 -2.99 8.70 10.10
CA LYS A 365 -3.77 7.48 9.75
C LYS A 365 -2.87 6.36 9.21
N ASN A 366 -1.90 6.68 8.35
CA ASN A 366 -0.98 5.70 7.79
C ASN A 366 0.02 5.18 8.83
N VAL A 367 0.39 5.98 9.83
CA VAL A 367 1.23 5.51 10.96
C VAL A 367 0.51 4.43 11.77
N PHE A 368 -0.81 4.57 12.01
CA PHE A 368 -1.59 3.51 12.64
C PHE A 368 -1.56 2.20 11.85
N ILE A 369 -1.79 2.27 10.53
CA ILE A 369 -1.73 1.09 9.64
C ILE A 369 -0.35 0.44 9.71
N ALA A 370 0.72 1.24 9.73
CA ALA A 370 2.09 0.74 9.84
C ALA A 370 2.35 0.01 11.17
N VAL A 371 1.90 0.57 12.31
CA VAL A 371 2.01 -0.10 13.62
C VAL A 371 1.23 -1.41 13.65
N ILE A 372 -0.02 -1.43 13.15
CA ILE A 372 -0.79 -2.67 13.11
C ILE A 372 -0.11 -3.70 12.19
N THR A 373 0.40 -3.29 11.03
CA THR A 373 1.16 -4.19 10.15
C THR A 373 2.42 -4.74 10.81
N GLU A 374 3.15 -3.93 11.58
CA GLU A 374 4.32 -4.38 12.36
C GLU A 374 3.92 -5.42 13.42
N THR A 375 2.81 -5.19 14.13
CA THR A 375 2.33 -6.13 15.15
C THR A 375 1.91 -7.47 14.55
N PHE A 376 1.31 -7.48 13.34
CA PHE A 376 1.03 -8.72 12.59
C PHE A 376 2.30 -9.41 12.11
N ALA A 377 3.27 -8.66 11.58
CA ALA A 377 4.56 -9.22 11.18
C ALA A 377 5.28 -9.87 12.38
N GLU A 378 5.20 -9.26 13.56
CA GLU A 378 5.75 -9.84 14.78
C GLU A 378 5.00 -11.09 15.22
N ILE A 379 3.66 -11.07 15.21
CA ILE A 379 2.83 -12.26 15.45
C ILE A 379 3.28 -13.40 14.53
N ARG A 380 3.48 -13.14 13.24
CA ARG A 380 3.97 -14.11 12.25
C ARG A 380 5.37 -14.63 12.58
N VAL A 381 6.32 -13.76 12.91
CA VAL A 381 7.68 -14.18 13.30
C VAL A 381 7.62 -15.14 14.49
N GLN A 382 6.81 -14.80 15.50
CA GLN A 382 6.62 -15.65 16.67
C GLN A 382 5.95 -16.98 16.29
N PHE A 383 4.96 -16.98 15.38
CA PHE A 383 4.38 -18.21 14.84
C PHE A 383 5.43 -19.06 14.10
N SER A 384 6.22 -18.47 13.19
CA SER A 384 7.25 -19.19 12.44
C SER A 384 8.31 -19.80 13.36
N GLU A 385 8.74 -19.10 14.41
CA GLU A 385 9.65 -19.65 15.43
C GLU A 385 9.08 -20.90 16.13
N MET A 386 7.76 -20.97 16.33
CA MET A 386 7.09 -22.16 16.92
C MET A 386 7.07 -23.36 15.96
N TRP A 387 6.90 -23.14 14.66
CA TRP A 387 6.80 -24.21 13.66
C TRP A 387 8.16 -24.71 13.19
N GLN A 388 9.18 -23.83 13.12
CA GLN A 388 10.56 -24.21 12.82
C GLN A 388 11.14 -25.21 13.83
N THR A 389 10.66 -25.23 15.08
CA THR A 389 11.07 -26.23 16.07
C THR A 389 10.37 -27.58 15.91
N ARG A 390 9.31 -27.67 15.10
CA ARG A 390 8.51 -28.89 14.89
C ARG A 390 8.70 -29.52 13.51
N GLU A 391 8.96 -28.75 12.46
CA GLU A 391 8.97 -29.23 11.06
C GLU A 391 10.28 -29.83 10.57
N ILE A 392 11.40 -29.72 11.32
CA ILE A 392 12.68 -30.35 10.94
C ILE A 392 12.61 -31.90 10.93
N THR A 393 11.45 -32.52 11.19
CA THR A 393 11.31 -33.99 11.26
C THR A 393 10.23 -34.61 10.38
N VAL A 394 9.42 -33.87 9.61
CA VAL A 394 8.22 -34.50 9.00
C VAL A 394 8.05 -34.33 7.48
N GLU A 395 8.42 -33.20 6.85
CA GLU A 395 7.99 -32.96 5.46
C GLU A 395 8.91 -33.45 4.33
N ASP A 396 10.20 -33.69 4.58
CA ASP A 396 11.09 -34.27 3.55
C ASP A 396 10.79 -35.76 3.23
N SER A 397 9.87 -36.38 3.98
CA SER A 397 9.54 -37.81 3.84
C SER A 397 8.35 -38.10 2.91
N PHE A 398 7.53 -37.11 2.56
CA PHE A 398 6.21 -37.36 1.96
C PHE A 398 6.05 -37.01 0.48
N ALA A 399 7.04 -36.38 -0.17
CA ALA A 399 6.86 -36.01 -1.57
C ALA A 399 7.10 -37.15 -2.56
N GLN A 400 7.88 -38.20 -2.23
CA GLN A 400 8.31 -39.19 -3.22
C GLN A 400 8.41 -40.61 -2.62
N LYS A 401 7.58 -41.54 -3.11
CA LYS A 401 7.66 -42.96 -2.74
C LYS A 401 8.46 -43.73 -3.80
N LEU A 402 9.49 -44.45 -3.35
CA LEU A 402 10.25 -45.41 -4.16
C LEU A 402 9.47 -46.72 -4.25
N GLU A 403 8.98 -47.05 -5.44
CA GLU A 403 8.32 -48.33 -5.69
C GLU A 403 9.18 -49.16 -6.66
N LYS A 404 9.29 -50.46 -6.38
CA LYS A 404 10.07 -51.38 -7.20
C LYS A 404 9.17 -51.92 -8.32
N THR A 405 9.52 -51.60 -9.55
CA THR A 405 8.92 -52.21 -10.77
C THR A 405 9.84 -53.29 -11.32
N GLU A 406 9.35 -54.11 -12.25
CA GLU A 406 10.12 -55.21 -12.88
C GLU A 406 11.44 -54.72 -13.51
N ASP A 407 11.50 -53.45 -13.93
CA ASP A 407 12.69 -52.80 -14.51
C ASP A 407 13.53 -51.98 -13.51
N GLY A 408 13.23 -52.02 -12.20
CA GLY A 408 14.01 -51.35 -11.15
C GLY A 408 13.24 -50.35 -10.28
N TRP A 409 13.97 -49.57 -9.48
CA TRP A 409 13.42 -48.59 -8.55
C TRP A 409 13.09 -47.27 -9.27
N ARG A 410 11.85 -46.80 -9.19
CA ARG A 410 11.44 -45.48 -9.69
C ARG A 410 10.86 -44.63 -8.58
N LEU A 411 11.21 -43.34 -8.59
CA LEU A 411 10.61 -42.31 -7.75
C LEU A 411 9.33 -41.78 -8.40
N MET A 412 8.20 -41.87 -7.70
CA MET A 412 6.94 -41.22 -8.11
C MET A 412 6.46 -40.26 -7.02
N ALA A 413 5.94 -39.09 -7.45
CA ALA A 413 5.37 -38.09 -6.56
C ALA A 413 3.99 -38.56 -6.05
N VAL A 414 3.72 -38.35 -4.76
CA VAL A 414 2.54 -38.91 -4.07
C VAL A 414 1.23 -38.17 -4.40
N ASP A 415 1.27 -37.02 -5.07
CA ASP A 415 0.09 -36.21 -5.42
C ASP A 415 -0.52 -36.56 -6.79
N ALA A 416 -0.81 -37.84 -7.01
CA ALA A 416 -1.84 -38.24 -7.95
C ALA A 416 -2.92 -38.95 -7.15
N GLU A 417 -3.98 -38.23 -6.78
CA GLU A 417 -5.21 -38.83 -6.26
C GLU A 417 -5.58 -40.03 -7.13
N LYS A 418 -5.33 -41.22 -6.58
CA LYS A 418 -5.77 -42.49 -7.15
C LYS A 418 -7.26 -42.58 -6.83
N ILE A 419 -8.07 -41.77 -7.50
CA ILE A 419 -9.50 -42.04 -7.63
C ILE A 419 -9.56 -43.43 -8.27
N ASN A 420 -10.22 -44.37 -7.60
CA ASN A 420 -10.44 -45.74 -8.07
C ASN A 420 -10.68 -45.76 -9.59
N SER A 421 -9.68 -46.19 -10.36
CA SER A 421 -9.66 -46.17 -11.82
C SER A 421 -10.63 -47.16 -12.46
N ASP A 422 -11.41 -47.88 -11.65
CA ASP A 422 -12.22 -49.00 -12.11
C ASP A 422 -13.70 -48.64 -12.32
N ILE A 423 -14.10 -47.38 -12.07
CA ILE A 423 -15.52 -46.95 -12.19
C ILE A 423 -15.73 -45.78 -13.18
N ALA A 424 -14.69 -45.00 -13.53
CA ALA A 424 -14.82 -43.89 -14.48
C ALA A 424 -14.38 -44.30 -15.90
N PRO A 425 -15.19 -44.09 -16.96
CA PRO A 425 -14.78 -44.41 -18.32
C PRO A 425 -13.57 -43.57 -18.73
N LYS A 426 -12.44 -44.25 -19.04
CA LYS A 426 -11.18 -43.66 -19.52
C LYS A 426 -11.34 -42.57 -20.61
N PRO A 427 -12.23 -42.69 -21.62
CA PRO A 427 -12.41 -41.62 -22.61
C PRO A 427 -13.00 -40.33 -22.01
N LEU A 428 -13.88 -40.44 -21.01
CA LEU A 428 -14.46 -39.26 -20.34
C LEU A 428 -13.41 -38.54 -19.50
N TYR A 429 -12.52 -39.28 -18.83
CA TYR A 429 -11.39 -38.72 -18.10
C TYR A 429 -10.44 -37.95 -19.04
N TRP A 430 -10.12 -38.51 -20.21
CA TRP A 430 -9.31 -37.83 -21.24
C TRP A 430 -10.02 -36.60 -21.83
N LEU A 431 -11.33 -36.68 -22.04
CA LEU A 431 -12.13 -35.54 -22.51
C LEU A 431 -12.12 -34.40 -21.50
N VAL A 432 -12.40 -34.68 -20.21
CA VAL A 432 -12.45 -33.67 -19.14
C VAL A 432 -11.09 -33.01 -18.93
N ARG A 433 -9.99 -33.75 -19.09
CA ARG A 433 -8.62 -33.24 -18.97
C ARG A 433 -8.11 -32.55 -20.25
N SER A 434 -8.82 -32.67 -21.37
CA SER A 434 -8.43 -32.04 -22.63
C SER A 434 -8.53 -30.51 -22.52
N ALA A 435 -7.57 -29.80 -23.10
CA ALA A 435 -7.60 -28.34 -23.19
C ALA A 435 -8.85 -27.85 -23.93
N MET A 436 -9.30 -28.58 -24.96
CA MET A 436 -10.48 -28.24 -25.75
C MET A 436 -11.77 -28.25 -24.92
N PHE A 437 -11.98 -29.25 -24.07
CA PHE A 437 -13.12 -29.29 -23.16
C PHE A 437 -13.08 -28.16 -22.12
N GLN A 438 -11.91 -27.90 -21.53
CA GLN A 438 -11.75 -26.79 -20.58
C GLN A 438 -12.01 -25.43 -21.22
N THR A 439 -11.48 -25.18 -22.42
CA THR A 439 -11.76 -23.95 -23.18
C THR A 439 -13.23 -23.85 -23.57
N CYS A 440 -13.87 -24.94 -24.00
CA CYS A 440 -15.29 -24.96 -24.34
C CYS A 440 -16.19 -24.64 -23.14
N MET A 441 -15.92 -25.24 -21.98
CA MET A 441 -16.63 -24.94 -20.73
C MET A 441 -16.44 -23.48 -20.31
N MET A 442 -15.22 -22.95 -20.42
CA MET A 442 -14.95 -21.55 -20.12
C MET A 442 -15.70 -20.60 -21.05
N VAL A 443 -15.77 -20.91 -22.36
CA VAL A 443 -16.57 -20.15 -23.33
C VAL A 443 -18.06 -20.22 -22.98
N MET A 444 -18.59 -21.38 -22.59
CA MET A 444 -19.99 -21.51 -22.16
C MET A 444 -20.30 -20.69 -20.90
N VAL A 445 -19.40 -20.68 -19.91
CA VAL A 445 -19.56 -19.87 -18.70
C VAL A 445 -19.56 -18.37 -19.04
N VAL A 446 -18.64 -17.93 -19.89
CA VAL A 446 -18.59 -16.52 -20.35
C VAL A 446 -19.83 -16.16 -21.16
N LEU A 447 -20.30 -17.05 -22.03
CA LEU A 447 -21.52 -16.83 -22.83
C LEU A 447 -22.75 -16.72 -21.91
N ASN A 448 -22.88 -17.60 -20.90
CA ASN A 448 -23.95 -17.53 -19.92
C ASN A 448 -23.93 -16.19 -19.15
N ALA A 449 -22.75 -15.75 -18.72
CA ALA A 449 -22.56 -14.48 -18.05
C ALA A 449 -22.92 -13.29 -18.96
N LEU A 450 -22.52 -13.30 -20.23
CA LEU A 450 -22.85 -12.25 -21.21
C LEU A 450 -24.34 -12.23 -21.54
N ILE A 451 -25.00 -13.39 -21.63
CA ILE A 451 -26.45 -13.50 -21.82
C ILE A 451 -27.18 -12.86 -20.65
N ASN A 452 -26.80 -13.17 -19.41
CA ASN A 452 -27.36 -12.54 -18.21
C ASN A 452 -27.12 -11.03 -18.17
N ALA A 453 -25.95 -10.56 -18.60
CA ALA A 453 -25.63 -9.14 -18.66
C ALA A 453 -26.32 -8.38 -19.81
N SER A 454 -26.82 -9.07 -20.82
CA SER A 454 -27.55 -8.45 -21.95
C SER A 454 -28.99 -8.04 -21.60
N LEU A 455 -29.44 -8.31 -20.36
CA LEU A 455 -30.73 -7.87 -19.84
C LEU A 455 -30.80 -6.34 -19.82
N VAL A 456 -31.78 -5.81 -20.54
CA VAL A 456 -32.09 -4.38 -20.65
C VAL A 456 -33.57 -4.20 -20.36
N HIS A 457 -33.89 -3.40 -19.35
CA HIS A 457 -35.26 -3.01 -19.05
C HIS A 457 -35.67 -1.82 -19.92
N LYS A 458 -36.78 -1.95 -20.66
CA LYS A 458 -37.31 -0.87 -21.52
C LYS A 458 -38.57 -0.20 -20.95
N HIS A 459 -39.05 -0.65 -19.80
CA HIS A 459 -40.25 -0.12 -19.12
C HIS A 459 -41.56 -0.31 -19.92
N ASP A 460 -41.66 -1.42 -20.66
CA ASP A 460 -42.84 -1.80 -21.47
C ASP A 460 -43.41 -3.16 -21.03
N ALA A 461 -44.66 -3.47 -21.40
CA ALA A 461 -45.35 -4.74 -21.08
C ALA A 461 -44.64 -6.01 -21.61
N SER A 462 -43.63 -5.87 -22.49
CA SER A 462 -42.85 -6.97 -23.05
C SER A 462 -41.71 -7.48 -22.14
N ASP A 463 -41.55 -6.90 -20.95
CA ASP A 463 -40.49 -7.26 -19.99
C ASP A 463 -40.86 -8.50 -19.13
N GLU A 464 -42.15 -8.81 -18.97
CA GLU A 464 -42.67 -9.92 -18.18
C GLU A 464 -42.34 -11.32 -18.76
N PRO A 465 -42.56 -11.62 -20.07
CA PRO A 465 -42.19 -12.93 -20.63
C PRO A 465 -40.67 -13.15 -20.70
N ARG A 466 -39.88 -12.07 -20.81
CA ARG A 466 -38.41 -12.15 -20.82
C ARG A 466 -37.87 -12.59 -19.46
N LYS A 467 -38.43 -12.08 -18.36
CA LYS A 467 -38.05 -12.47 -16.98
C LYS A 467 -38.24 -13.96 -16.70
N LEU A 468 -39.32 -14.56 -17.21
CA LEU A 468 -39.62 -15.98 -17.00
C LEU A 468 -38.58 -16.90 -17.67
N LEU A 469 -38.08 -16.54 -18.85
CA LEU A 469 -37.10 -17.32 -19.61
C LEU A 469 -35.73 -17.39 -18.91
N TYR A 470 -35.27 -16.27 -18.31
CA TYR A 470 -33.97 -16.19 -17.65
C TYR A 470 -33.93 -16.85 -16.27
N TYR A 471 -35.07 -16.90 -15.58
CA TYR A 471 -35.18 -17.53 -14.25
C TYR A 471 -34.86 -19.04 -14.28
N TYR A 472 -35.16 -19.73 -15.38
CA TYR A 472 -34.87 -21.16 -15.53
C TYR A 472 -33.38 -21.50 -15.71
N ILE A 473 -32.49 -20.51 -15.86
CA ILE A 473 -31.07 -20.69 -16.19
C ILE A 473 -30.16 -20.64 -14.94
N GLU A 474 -30.69 -20.31 -13.76
CA GLU A 474 -29.90 -19.94 -12.59
C GLU A 474 -29.74 -21.07 -11.54
N ILE A 475 -28.55 -21.68 -11.44
CA ILE A 475 -28.17 -22.59 -10.32
C ILE A 475 -26.79 -22.18 -9.78
N PHE A 476 -26.76 -21.76 -8.51
CA PHE A 476 -25.61 -21.22 -7.78
C PHE A 476 -24.54 -22.27 -7.40
N GLY A 477 -23.28 -21.82 -7.30
CA GLY A 477 -22.14 -22.58 -6.77
C GLY A 477 -21.58 -22.04 -5.43
N PRO A 478 -20.85 -22.85 -4.63
CA PRO A 478 -20.46 -22.50 -3.26
C PRO A 478 -19.02 -21.97 -3.15
N GLY A 479 -18.81 -20.99 -2.26
CA GLY A 479 -17.48 -20.50 -1.86
C GLY A 479 -17.12 -20.89 -0.42
N LYS A 480 -15.98 -21.55 -0.22
CA LYS A 480 -15.37 -21.79 1.10
C LYS A 480 -13.97 -21.18 1.14
N LYS A 481 -13.67 -20.51 2.27
CA LYS A 481 -12.40 -19.93 2.73
C LYS A 481 -12.17 -18.44 2.45
N LEU A 482 -12.84 -17.59 3.26
CA LEU A 482 -12.35 -16.29 3.75
C LEU A 482 -13.00 -15.93 5.13
N GLY A 483 -13.63 -16.91 5.79
CA GLY A 483 -14.71 -16.66 6.74
C GLY A 483 -14.32 -16.14 8.13
N GLY A 484 -13.08 -16.36 8.60
CA GLY A 484 -12.72 -16.06 9.99
C GLY A 484 -12.83 -14.57 10.37
N LEU A 485 -12.18 -13.69 9.61
CA LEU A 485 -12.21 -12.23 9.84
C LEU A 485 -13.58 -11.63 9.48
N VAL A 486 -14.23 -12.16 8.43
CA VAL A 486 -15.58 -11.75 8.03
C VAL A 486 -16.59 -12.07 9.13
N VAL A 487 -16.51 -13.26 9.72
CA VAL A 487 -17.35 -13.64 10.86
C VAL A 487 -17.05 -12.76 12.07
N PHE A 488 -15.78 -12.49 12.38
CA PHE A 488 -15.41 -11.59 13.48
C PHE A 488 -16.02 -10.18 13.31
N THR A 489 -15.94 -9.61 12.11
CA THR A 489 -16.45 -8.26 11.83
C THR A 489 -17.96 -8.20 11.81
N MET A 490 -18.64 -9.22 11.26
CA MET A 490 -20.10 -9.34 11.36
C MET A 490 -20.57 -9.52 12.80
N VAL A 491 -19.87 -10.33 13.59
CA VAL A 491 -20.18 -10.51 15.02
C VAL A 491 -19.99 -9.21 15.78
N LEU A 492 -18.87 -8.51 15.58
CA LEU A 492 -18.61 -7.21 16.19
C LEU A 492 -19.72 -6.21 15.86
N LEU A 493 -20.10 -6.13 14.58
CA LEU A 493 -21.13 -5.22 14.11
C LEU A 493 -22.50 -5.57 14.70
N VAL A 494 -22.86 -6.85 14.80
CA VAL A 494 -24.11 -7.29 15.42
C VAL A 494 -24.13 -6.95 16.93
N ILE A 495 -23.01 -7.11 17.63
CA ILE A 495 -22.87 -6.69 19.04
C ILE A 495 -23.04 -5.17 19.17
N THR A 496 -22.28 -4.38 18.42
CA THR A 496 -22.31 -2.91 18.54
C THR A 496 -23.66 -2.34 18.15
N SER A 497 -24.31 -2.91 17.13
CA SER A 497 -25.67 -2.53 16.72
C SER A 497 -26.71 -2.80 17.79
N ALA A 498 -26.64 -3.95 18.48
CA ALA A 498 -27.55 -4.24 19.58
C ALA A 498 -27.29 -3.35 20.80
N VAL A 499 -26.02 -3.02 21.09
CA VAL A 499 -25.67 -2.06 22.16
C VAL A 499 -26.24 -0.67 21.84
N SER A 500 -25.98 -0.14 20.63
CA SER A 500 -26.51 1.16 20.21
C SER A 500 -28.04 1.17 20.16
N LEU A 501 -28.67 0.07 19.71
CA LEU A 501 -30.13 -0.07 19.71
C LEU A 501 -30.69 0.12 21.12
N GLN A 502 -30.19 -0.61 22.11
CA GLN A 502 -30.69 -0.55 23.48
C GLN A 502 -30.34 0.79 24.18
N LEU A 503 -29.28 1.47 23.74
CA LEU A 503 -28.94 2.82 24.23
C LEU A 503 -29.91 3.89 23.71
N PHE A 504 -30.42 3.76 22.49
CA PHE A 504 -31.12 4.86 21.80
C PHE A 504 -32.58 4.56 21.43
N CYS A 505 -33.08 3.34 21.60
CA CYS A 505 -34.45 2.97 21.23
C CYS A 505 -35.56 3.69 22.03
N TYR A 506 -35.21 4.37 23.13
CA TYR A 506 -36.16 5.16 23.92
C TYR A 506 -36.25 6.63 23.47
N VAL A 507 -35.31 7.12 22.65
CA VAL A 507 -35.24 8.51 22.24
C VAL A 507 -36.40 8.82 21.26
N PRO A 508 -37.25 9.82 21.56
CA PRO A 508 -38.34 10.18 20.67
C PRO A 508 -37.82 10.80 19.37
N ASN A 509 -38.53 10.61 18.26
CA ASN A 509 -38.20 11.17 16.93
C ASN A 509 -36.86 10.74 16.31
N LEU A 510 -36.22 9.68 16.82
CA LEU A 510 -35.01 9.11 16.24
C LEU A 510 -35.31 7.81 15.46
N ASP A 511 -35.42 7.90 14.14
CA ASP A 511 -35.82 6.76 13.29
C ASP A 511 -34.70 5.73 13.09
N LYS A 512 -33.43 6.13 13.27
CA LYS A 512 -32.24 5.31 13.02
C LYS A 512 -32.07 4.12 13.98
N PHE A 513 -32.61 4.20 15.21
CA PHE A 513 -32.44 3.19 16.26
C PHE A 513 -33.77 2.66 16.83
N ARG A 514 -34.87 2.71 16.07
CA ARG A 514 -36.14 2.14 16.53
C ARG A 514 -36.18 0.61 16.47
N THR A 515 -35.55 0.05 15.44
CA THR A 515 -35.52 -1.39 15.18
C THR A 515 -34.09 -1.87 14.92
N PHE A 516 -33.83 -3.17 15.14
CA PHE A 516 -32.50 -3.74 14.92
C PHE A 516 -31.96 -3.58 13.49
N PRO A 517 -32.74 -3.79 12.41
CA PRO A 517 -32.25 -3.57 11.05
C PRO A 517 -31.80 -2.11 10.81
N GLN A 518 -32.54 -1.13 11.33
CA GLN A 518 -32.16 0.29 11.22
C GLN A 518 -30.88 0.61 12.01
N ALA A 519 -30.75 0.05 13.22
CA ALA A 519 -29.54 0.19 14.02
C ALA A 519 -28.32 -0.47 13.36
N PHE A 520 -28.51 -1.65 12.77
CA PHE A 520 -27.49 -2.37 12.00
C PHE A 520 -27.02 -1.55 10.80
N MET A 521 -27.94 -0.99 10.01
CA MET A 521 -27.61 -0.14 8.87
C MET A 521 -26.86 1.13 9.30
N SER A 522 -27.27 1.74 10.42
CA SER A 522 -26.63 2.93 10.98
C SER A 522 -25.20 2.62 11.47
N MET A 523 -25.00 1.49 12.16
CA MET A 523 -23.67 1.07 12.61
C MET A 523 -22.76 0.65 11.46
N PHE A 524 -23.31 -0.03 10.45
CA PHE A 524 -22.58 -0.35 9.22
C PHE A 524 -22.18 0.93 8.49
N GLN A 525 -23.07 1.92 8.42
CA GLN A 525 -22.77 3.23 7.83
C GLN A 525 -21.59 3.91 8.53
N ILE A 526 -21.57 3.92 9.87
CA ILE A 526 -20.42 4.45 10.63
C ILE A 526 -19.14 3.66 10.36
N ILE A 527 -19.22 2.31 10.25
CA ILE A 527 -18.04 1.48 9.94
C ILE A 527 -17.44 1.83 8.57
N THR A 528 -18.29 2.11 7.59
CA THR A 528 -17.85 2.47 6.22
C THR A 528 -17.37 3.91 6.07
N GLN A 529 -17.44 4.73 7.12
CA GLN A 529 -17.05 6.16 7.12
C GLN A 529 -17.86 7.09 6.21
N GLU A 530 -18.89 6.61 5.48
CA GLU A 530 -19.70 7.47 4.62
C GLU A 530 -20.93 8.02 5.35
N GLY A 531 -21.09 9.35 5.41
CA GLY A 531 -22.21 10.00 6.08
C GLY A 531 -22.31 9.67 7.58
N TRP A 532 -21.22 9.25 8.21
CA TRP A 532 -21.20 8.94 9.65
C TRP A 532 -21.45 10.19 10.49
N THR A 533 -20.95 11.35 10.03
CA THR A 533 -21.16 12.65 10.66
C THR A 533 -22.64 13.01 10.66
N ASP A 534 -23.35 12.80 9.55
CA ASP A 534 -24.79 13.03 9.43
C ASP A 534 -25.60 12.13 10.37
N VAL A 535 -25.18 10.86 10.55
CA VAL A 535 -25.77 9.97 11.54
C VAL A 535 -25.54 10.50 12.95
N VAL A 536 -24.31 10.85 13.32
CA VAL A 536 -23.99 11.30 14.67
C VAL A 536 -24.67 12.62 14.98
N VAL A 537 -24.62 13.61 14.09
CA VAL A 537 -25.19 14.93 14.35
C VAL A 537 -26.72 14.88 14.45
N GLU A 538 -27.40 14.04 13.67
CA GLU A 538 -28.85 13.83 13.84
C GLU A 538 -29.20 13.23 15.21
N ILE A 539 -28.37 12.31 15.72
CA ILE A 539 -28.56 11.76 17.07
C ILE A 539 -28.29 12.84 18.12
N LEU A 540 -27.25 13.66 17.95
CA LEU A 540 -26.94 14.76 18.88
C LEU A 540 -28.05 15.82 18.90
N ARG A 541 -28.71 16.08 17.76
CA ARG A 541 -29.88 16.99 17.68
C ARG A 541 -31.14 16.41 18.34
N THR A 542 -31.36 15.11 18.27
CA THR A 542 -32.56 14.50 18.87
C THR A 542 -32.41 14.16 20.34
N THR A 543 -31.17 14.15 20.86
CA THR A 543 -30.86 13.81 22.24
C THR A 543 -30.88 15.04 23.15
N ASN A 544 -31.30 14.85 24.41
CA ASN A 544 -31.26 15.89 25.44
C ASN A 544 -29.86 16.50 25.59
N GLU A 545 -29.78 17.82 25.75
CA GLU A 545 -28.53 18.61 25.85
C GLU A 545 -27.53 18.04 26.88
N SER A 546 -28.01 17.54 28.02
CA SER A 546 -27.17 16.96 29.07
C SER A 546 -26.46 15.67 28.66
N MET A 547 -27.03 14.90 27.73
CA MET A 547 -26.49 13.61 27.27
C MET A 547 -25.65 13.73 25.99
N VAL A 548 -25.74 14.86 25.27
CA VAL A 548 -24.95 15.18 24.07
C VAL A 548 -23.45 14.82 24.20
N PRO A 549 -22.71 15.23 25.26
CA PRO A 549 -21.29 14.92 25.35
C PRO A 549 -21.02 13.41 25.48
N PHE A 550 -21.86 12.68 26.22
CA PHE A 550 -21.74 11.23 26.36
C PHE A 550 -21.97 10.52 25.02
N VAL A 551 -23.00 10.92 24.28
CA VAL A 551 -23.33 10.37 22.96
C VAL A 551 -22.23 10.66 21.94
N ALA A 552 -21.68 11.88 21.94
CA ALA A 552 -20.57 12.25 21.07
C ALA A 552 -19.32 11.39 21.36
N ILE A 553 -18.94 11.24 22.64
CA ILE A 553 -17.81 10.40 23.05
C ILE A 553 -18.03 8.93 22.64
N TYR A 554 -19.24 8.41 22.80
CA TYR A 554 -19.57 7.05 22.40
C TYR A 554 -19.35 6.81 20.90
N PHE A 555 -19.94 7.64 20.04
CA PHE A 555 -19.83 7.46 18.59
C PHE A 555 -18.44 7.80 18.04
N VAL A 556 -17.76 8.82 18.59
CA VAL A 556 -16.37 9.14 18.23
C VAL A 556 -15.44 8.01 18.65
N GLY A 557 -15.61 7.47 19.86
CA GLY A 557 -14.82 6.33 20.36
C GLY A 557 -15.06 5.06 19.54
N TYR A 558 -16.31 4.77 19.19
CA TYR A 558 -16.64 3.67 18.29
C TYR A 558 -16.03 3.85 16.89
N HIS A 559 -16.15 5.04 16.30
CA HIS A 559 -15.55 5.36 15.02
C HIS A 559 -14.01 5.22 15.09
N LEU A 560 -13.34 5.75 16.12
CA LEU A 560 -11.89 5.57 16.31
C LEU A 560 -11.51 4.08 16.37
N PHE A 561 -12.24 3.29 17.16
CA PHE A 561 -11.97 1.86 17.29
C PHE A 561 -12.12 1.13 15.95
N VAL A 562 -13.21 1.35 15.22
CA VAL A 562 -13.43 0.70 13.93
C VAL A 562 -12.40 1.15 12.89
N THR A 563 -12.19 2.45 12.78
CA THR A 563 -11.36 3.00 11.70
C THR A 563 -9.87 2.74 11.89
N LEU A 564 -9.39 2.81 13.14
CA LEU A 564 -7.98 2.61 13.44
C LEU A 564 -7.62 1.15 13.70
N ILE A 565 -8.51 0.37 14.32
CA ILE A 565 -8.26 -1.04 14.63
C ILE A 565 -8.88 -1.92 13.55
N VAL A 566 -10.21 -1.97 13.44
CA VAL A 566 -10.89 -2.96 12.58
C VAL A 566 -10.48 -2.86 11.11
N LEU A 567 -10.47 -1.65 10.52
CA LEU A 567 -10.03 -1.48 9.12
C LEU A 567 -8.53 -1.79 8.93
N SER A 568 -7.69 -1.43 9.90
CA SER A 568 -6.27 -1.78 9.86
C SER A 568 -6.03 -3.29 9.99
N LEU A 569 -6.88 -4.01 10.75
CA LEU A 569 -6.85 -5.47 10.82
C LEU A 569 -7.16 -6.10 9.46
N PHE A 570 -8.11 -5.55 8.69
CA PHE A 570 -8.36 -6.02 7.31
C PHE A 570 -7.13 -5.87 6.42
N VAL A 571 -6.50 -4.69 6.44
CA VAL A 571 -5.28 -4.45 5.65
C VAL A 571 -4.17 -5.41 6.08
N ALA A 572 -3.95 -5.59 7.37
CA ALA A 572 -2.91 -6.46 7.89
C ALA A 572 -3.14 -7.94 7.53
N VAL A 573 -4.37 -8.45 7.67
CA VAL A 573 -4.72 -9.84 7.31
C VAL A 573 -4.59 -10.06 5.80
N ILE A 574 -5.02 -9.10 4.98
CA ILE A 574 -4.87 -9.21 3.54
C ILE A 574 -3.39 -9.16 3.12
N LEU A 575 -2.61 -8.27 3.74
CA LEU A 575 -1.16 -8.20 3.51
C LEU A 575 -0.47 -9.50 3.92
N ASP A 576 -0.87 -10.11 5.04
CA ASP A 576 -0.37 -11.43 5.47
C ASP A 576 -0.74 -12.54 4.47
N ASN A 577 -1.97 -12.52 3.93
CA ASN A 577 -2.39 -13.48 2.90
C ASN A 577 -1.72 -13.26 1.52
N LEU A 578 -1.33 -12.01 1.20
CA LEU A 578 -0.64 -11.67 -0.04
C LEU A 578 0.88 -11.87 0.06
N GLU A 579 1.44 -11.74 1.26
CA GLU A 579 2.81 -12.11 1.52
C GLU A 579 2.97 -13.62 1.34
N MET A 580 3.96 -14.00 0.53
CA MET A 580 4.20 -15.42 0.30
C MET A 580 4.72 -16.09 1.58
N ASP A 581 4.23 -17.29 1.86
CA ASP A 581 4.79 -18.13 2.92
C ASP A 581 6.31 -18.22 2.77
N GLU A 582 7.05 -18.12 3.89
CA GLU A 582 8.53 -18.13 3.86
C GLU A 582 9.08 -19.34 3.11
N GLU A 583 8.34 -20.44 3.10
CA GLU A 583 8.68 -21.67 2.38
C GLU A 583 8.47 -21.54 0.87
N LEU A 584 7.34 -20.96 0.43
CA LEU A 584 7.09 -20.69 -0.98
C LEU A 584 8.05 -19.62 -1.52
N LYS A 585 8.49 -18.66 -0.68
CA LYS A 585 9.57 -17.70 -1.03
C LYS A 585 10.87 -18.46 -1.32
N LYS A 586 11.26 -19.43 -0.49
CA LYS A 586 12.46 -20.27 -0.72
C LYS A 586 12.32 -21.07 -2.02
N VAL A 587 11.16 -21.67 -2.30
CA VAL A 587 10.92 -22.44 -3.54
C VAL A 587 10.93 -21.55 -4.78
N LYS A 588 10.27 -20.38 -4.75
CA LYS A 588 10.31 -19.41 -5.85
C LYS A 588 11.72 -18.88 -6.08
N GLN A 589 12.51 -18.65 -5.03
CA GLN A 589 13.91 -18.25 -5.14
C GLN A 589 14.77 -19.34 -5.80
N LEU A 590 14.54 -20.61 -5.47
CA LEU A 590 15.22 -21.75 -6.11
C LEU A 590 14.82 -21.88 -7.58
N LYS A 591 13.53 -21.76 -7.91
CA LYS A 591 13.05 -21.81 -9.30
C LYS A 591 13.51 -20.60 -10.13
N ALA A 592 13.50 -19.40 -9.54
CA ALA A 592 14.07 -18.21 -10.18
C ALA A 592 15.57 -18.37 -10.39
N ARG A 593 16.30 -19.00 -9.46
CA ARG A 593 17.72 -19.34 -9.64
C ARG A 593 17.94 -20.25 -10.84
N GLU A 594 17.06 -21.24 -11.07
CA GLU A 594 17.09 -22.12 -12.24
C GLU A 594 16.78 -21.38 -13.56
N GLU A 595 15.71 -20.58 -13.60
CA GLU A 595 15.30 -19.78 -14.77
C GLU A 595 16.34 -18.70 -15.15
N THR A 596 16.96 -18.05 -14.16
CA THR A 596 17.98 -17.01 -14.38
C THR A 596 19.28 -17.58 -14.95
N THR A 597 19.57 -18.87 -14.75
CA THR A 597 20.69 -19.56 -15.41
C THR A 597 20.48 -19.74 -16.91
N CYS A 598 19.24 -19.61 -17.41
CA CYS A 598 18.90 -19.86 -18.81
C CYS A 598 18.62 -18.57 -19.64
N MET A 599 18.18 -17.46 -19.01
CA MET A 599 17.49 -16.37 -19.72
C MET A 599 18.25 -15.06 -20.01
N ARG A 600 19.59 -15.01 -20.14
CA ARG A 600 20.27 -13.69 -20.24
C ARG A 600 21.35 -13.48 -21.31
N THR A 601 21.13 -14.01 -22.51
CA THR A 601 22.04 -13.81 -23.67
C THR A 601 21.40 -13.12 -24.89
N THR A 602 20.10 -12.78 -24.87
CA THR A 602 19.43 -12.25 -26.07
C THR A 602 19.36 -10.72 -26.12
N LEU A 603 19.76 -10.14 -27.25
CA LEU A 603 19.63 -8.69 -27.55
C LEU A 603 18.16 -8.21 -27.52
N PRO A 604 17.88 -6.93 -27.18
CA PRO A 604 16.54 -6.35 -27.29
C PRO A 604 16.00 -6.45 -28.71
N TRP A 605 14.68 -6.66 -28.87
CA TRP A 605 14.02 -6.84 -30.17
C TRP A 605 14.38 -5.77 -31.23
N ARG A 606 14.57 -4.51 -30.82
CA ARG A 606 14.97 -3.40 -31.71
C ARG A 606 16.36 -3.57 -32.34
N LEU A 607 17.29 -4.24 -31.65
CA LEU A 607 18.67 -4.46 -32.12
C LEU A 607 18.82 -5.81 -32.81
N LYS A 608 17.92 -6.77 -32.57
CA LYS A 608 17.85 -8.05 -33.31
C LYS A 608 17.66 -7.89 -34.82
N ILE A 609 17.24 -6.72 -35.29
CA ILE A 609 17.16 -6.44 -36.72
C ILE A 609 18.55 -6.49 -37.37
N PHE A 610 19.60 -6.14 -36.61
CA PHE A 610 20.98 -6.19 -37.08
C PHE A 610 21.52 -7.62 -37.19
N ASP A 611 21.04 -8.58 -36.37
CA ASP A 611 21.35 -10.01 -36.53
C ASP A 611 20.87 -10.60 -37.87
N LYS A 612 19.89 -9.95 -38.52
CA LYS A 612 19.28 -10.42 -39.78
C LYS A 612 19.99 -9.89 -41.03
N PHE A 613 20.85 -8.88 -40.89
CA PHE A 613 21.64 -8.34 -42.02
C PHE A 613 22.99 -9.07 -42.11
N PRO A 614 23.49 -9.40 -43.31
CA PRO A 614 24.79 -10.02 -43.46
C PRO A 614 25.91 -9.05 -43.03
N THR A 615 26.83 -9.51 -42.19
CA THR A 615 28.03 -8.77 -41.78
C THR A 615 28.95 -8.61 -42.99
N ARG A 616 29.19 -7.37 -43.42
CA ARG A 616 30.23 -7.04 -44.40
C ARG A 616 31.29 -6.21 -43.69
N PRO A 617 32.41 -6.81 -43.25
CA PRO A 617 33.47 -6.04 -42.61
C PRO A 617 34.02 -5.02 -43.59
N GLN A 618 34.04 -3.75 -43.21
CA GLN A 618 34.61 -2.66 -43.99
C GLN A 618 35.98 -2.32 -43.36
N MET A 619 37.07 -2.39 -44.12
CA MET A 619 38.37 -1.94 -43.61
C MET A 619 38.33 -0.43 -43.41
N VAL A 620 38.50 0.00 -42.16
CA VAL A 620 38.61 1.41 -41.77
C VAL A 620 40.09 1.75 -41.61
N GLU A 621 40.53 2.83 -42.24
CA GLU A 621 41.89 3.36 -42.07
C GLU A 621 41.99 4.06 -40.71
N LEU A 622 42.79 3.49 -39.79
CA LEU A 622 43.03 4.05 -38.46
C LEU A 622 43.91 5.30 -38.55
N ARG A 623 43.30 6.49 -38.56
CA ARG A 623 44.02 7.74 -38.25
C ARG A 623 44.04 7.99 -36.75
N LYS A 624 44.89 7.24 -36.03
CA LYS A 624 45.64 7.66 -34.83
C LYS A 624 46.38 6.46 -34.21
N VAL A 625 47.59 6.76 -33.75
CA VAL A 625 48.62 5.84 -33.26
C VAL A 625 48.17 5.07 -32.01
N SER A 626 48.68 3.85 -31.91
CA SER A 626 48.52 2.84 -30.87
C SER A 626 48.79 3.32 -29.44
N SER A 627 47.74 3.39 -28.61
CA SER A 627 47.87 3.21 -27.15
C SER A 627 46.58 2.84 -26.39
N GLU A 628 45.43 2.66 -27.03
CA GLU A 628 44.15 2.42 -26.33
C GLU A 628 43.37 1.17 -26.77
N PHE A 629 44.07 0.10 -27.15
CA PHE A 629 43.43 -1.22 -27.30
C PHE A 629 43.63 -2.04 -26.01
N PRO A 630 42.58 -2.32 -25.21
CA PRO A 630 42.72 -3.23 -24.08
C PRO A 630 42.72 -4.66 -24.63
N VAL A 631 43.89 -5.20 -24.94
CA VAL A 631 44.03 -6.64 -25.19
C VAL A 631 43.73 -7.41 -23.91
N PRO A 632 42.90 -8.49 -23.96
CA PRO A 632 42.67 -9.34 -22.80
C PRO A 632 44.00 -9.93 -22.31
N LYS A 633 44.26 -9.78 -21.00
CA LYS A 633 45.57 -10.02 -20.35
C LYS A 633 46.09 -11.47 -20.35
N VAL A 634 45.44 -12.42 -21.02
CA VAL A 634 45.82 -13.85 -20.96
C VAL A 634 46.70 -14.30 -22.15
N ARG A 635 47.03 -13.43 -23.10
CA ARG A 635 47.88 -13.84 -24.24
C ARG A 635 48.92 -12.78 -24.64
N GLN A 636 49.67 -12.28 -23.66
CA GLN A 636 50.84 -11.42 -23.93
C GLN A 636 52.15 -12.20 -23.97
N SER A 637 52.27 -13.37 -23.33
CA SER A 637 53.50 -14.18 -23.39
C SER A 637 53.70 -14.86 -24.75
N PHE A 638 52.64 -15.42 -25.33
CA PHE A 638 52.71 -16.20 -26.58
C PHE A 638 53.04 -15.33 -27.81
N THR A 639 52.46 -14.14 -27.89
CA THR A 639 52.60 -13.25 -29.05
C THR A 639 53.92 -12.47 -29.02
N LYS A 640 54.45 -12.20 -27.82
CA LYS A 640 55.74 -11.53 -27.65
C LYS A 640 56.92 -12.45 -27.97
N GLN A 641 56.79 -13.74 -27.66
CA GLN A 641 57.81 -14.76 -27.93
C GLN A 641 58.01 -15.07 -29.43
N PHE A 642 57.02 -14.76 -30.27
CA PHE A 642 57.14 -14.86 -31.74
C PHE A 642 57.52 -13.54 -32.42
N ALA A 643 57.29 -12.40 -31.76
CA ALA A 643 57.60 -11.08 -32.31
C ALA A 643 59.05 -10.64 -32.06
N GLU A 644 59.71 -11.16 -31.02
CA GLU A 644 61.08 -10.77 -30.63
C GLU A 644 62.18 -11.61 -31.29
N ASP A 645 61.86 -12.65 -32.06
CA ASP A 645 62.85 -13.57 -32.65
C ASP A 645 63.47 -13.09 -33.99
N ASN A 646 63.18 -11.86 -34.45
CA ASN A 646 63.63 -11.39 -35.77
C ASN A 646 64.48 -10.12 -35.80
N THR A 647 65.04 -9.66 -34.68
CA THR A 647 65.92 -8.48 -34.70
C THR A 647 67.12 -8.58 -33.75
N LEU A 648 68.13 -9.38 -34.11
CA LEU A 648 69.50 -9.16 -33.66
C LEU A 648 70.52 -9.59 -34.72
N ALA A 649 70.95 -8.65 -35.56
CA ALA A 649 72.30 -8.64 -36.12
C ALA A 649 72.74 -7.21 -36.52
N TYR A 650 73.47 -6.60 -35.57
CA TYR A 650 74.63 -5.70 -35.73
C TYR A 650 74.48 -4.21 -36.10
N ASN A 651 75.11 -3.38 -35.25
CA ASN A 651 75.38 -1.95 -35.39
C ASN A 651 76.71 -1.69 -36.14
N SER A 652 76.78 -0.52 -36.79
CA SER A 652 77.96 0.21 -37.34
C SER A 652 78.72 -0.47 -38.50
N HIS A 653 78.93 0.14 -39.67
CA HIS A 653 79.42 1.50 -39.94
C HIS A 653 78.98 2.06 -41.33
N SER A 654 78.92 3.39 -41.38
CA SER A 654 79.01 4.37 -42.48
C SER A 654 79.14 3.96 -43.98
N GLU A 655 78.27 4.63 -44.77
CA GLU A 655 78.46 5.26 -46.10
C GLU A 655 78.49 4.42 -47.41
N GLU A 656 77.67 4.94 -48.33
CA GLU A 656 77.73 4.95 -49.81
C GLU A 656 77.18 3.80 -50.70
N LEU A 657 76.34 4.29 -51.64
CA LEU A 657 76.11 3.90 -53.05
C LEU A 657 75.49 2.54 -53.44
N ASP A 658 74.24 2.65 -53.90
CA ASP A 658 73.65 2.15 -55.16
C ASP A 658 73.79 0.69 -55.65
N LEU A 659 72.61 0.25 -56.12
CA LEU A 659 72.36 -0.54 -57.33
C LEU A 659 72.13 -2.07 -57.24
N HIS A 660 70.99 -2.41 -57.85
CA HIS A 660 70.69 -3.61 -58.63
C HIS A 660 70.07 -4.83 -57.94
N GLN A 661 68.75 -4.70 -57.82
CA GLN A 661 67.75 -5.72 -58.09
C GLN A 661 68.17 -6.79 -59.11
N LYS A 662 67.90 -8.05 -58.72
CA LYS A 662 67.61 -9.28 -59.48
C LYS A 662 68.35 -10.42 -58.76
N GLN A 663 67.80 -11.61 -58.54
CA GLN A 663 66.86 -12.35 -59.34
C GLN A 663 66.50 -13.63 -58.56
N LEU A 664 65.40 -14.27 -58.98
CA LEU A 664 65.16 -15.70 -58.87
C LEU A 664 64.66 -16.26 -57.52
N LEU A 665 63.37 -16.06 -57.33
CA LEU A 665 62.40 -17.15 -57.14
C LEU A 665 62.74 -18.38 -57.99
N ARG A 666 63.00 -19.53 -57.33
CA ARG A 666 62.69 -20.93 -57.71
C ARG A 666 63.59 -21.81 -56.83
N ASN A 667 63.12 -22.80 -56.09
CA ASN A 667 62.42 -23.94 -56.64
C ASN A 667 62.03 -24.92 -55.51
N ILE A 668 60.92 -25.64 -55.74
CA ILE A 668 60.60 -26.99 -55.21
C ILE A 668 60.17 -27.02 -53.72
N GLY A 669 59.03 -27.58 -53.31
CA GLY A 669 58.05 -28.42 -53.97
C GLY A 669 57.42 -29.37 -52.94
N LYS A 670 56.12 -29.21 -52.69
CA LYS A 670 55.08 -30.18 -52.30
C LYS A 670 55.29 -31.21 -51.15
N THR A 671 54.24 -31.21 -50.30
CA THR A 671 53.49 -32.36 -49.71
C THR A 671 54.03 -33.14 -48.50
N PHE A 672 53.28 -32.94 -47.40
CA PHE A 672 52.55 -33.92 -46.56
C PHE A 672 53.25 -34.98 -45.67
N PHE A 673 52.75 -34.96 -44.43
CA PHE A 673 52.53 -36.00 -43.42
C PHE A 673 53.64 -36.39 -42.41
N ARG A 674 53.24 -36.21 -41.14
CA ARG A 674 53.49 -36.98 -39.91
C ARG A 674 54.90 -37.51 -39.66
N SER A 675 55.52 -37.00 -38.59
CA SER A 675 55.67 -37.76 -37.33
C SER A 675 56.35 -36.91 -36.25
N THR A 676 55.97 -37.22 -35.00
CA THR A 676 56.57 -36.86 -33.70
C THR A 676 58.07 -36.59 -33.69
N VAL A 677 58.54 -35.53 -33.00
CA VAL A 677 59.86 -35.52 -32.35
C VAL A 677 59.87 -34.64 -31.08
N THR A 678 60.66 -35.15 -30.15
CA THR A 678 61.05 -34.85 -28.77
C THR A 678 61.61 -33.47 -28.44
N VAL A 679 61.45 -33.10 -27.16
CA VAL A 679 62.02 -31.94 -26.45
C VAL A 679 63.52 -32.13 -26.17
N ARG A 680 64.31 -31.07 -26.36
CA ARG A 680 65.72 -30.97 -25.91
C ARG A 680 65.84 -29.89 -24.83
N GLN A 681 66.48 -30.23 -23.71
CA GLN A 681 66.75 -29.33 -22.58
C GLN A 681 67.85 -28.30 -22.88
N ILE A 682 67.68 -27.06 -22.40
CA ILE A 682 68.75 -26.05 -22.28
C ILE A 682 68.74 -25.43 -20.87
N GLY A 683 69.82 -25.66 -20.12
CA GLY A 683 70.60 -24.67 -19.33
C GLY A 683 70.01 -23.95 -18.11
N GLN A 684 70.53 -24.29 -16.92
CA GLN A 684 70.15 -23.78 -15.58
C GLN A 684 70.63 -22.36 -15.16
N LEU A 685 71.26 -21.55 -16.03
CA LEU A 685 71.80 -20.24 -15.62
C LEU A 685 70.92 -19.01 -15.92
N SER A 686 69.92 -19.13 -16.81
CA SER A 686 69.01 -18.02 -17.15
C SER A 686 67.93 -17.78 -16.07
N THR A 687 67.56 -18.82 -15.33
CA THR A 687 66.42 -18.77 -14.40
C THR A 687 66.66 -17.84 -13.21
N LYS A 688 67.88 -17.73 -12.67
CA LYS A 688 68.13 -16.85 -11.50
C LYS A 688 67.96 -15.37 -11.81
N TRP A 689 68.41 -14.91 -12.97
CA TRP A 689 68.30 -13.51 -13.40
C TRP A 689 66.87 -13.16 -13.83
N THR A 690 66.19 -14.08 -14.49
CA THR A 690 64.78 -13.92 -14.84
C THR A 690 63.89 -13.92 -13.59
N ILE A 691 64.20 -14.75 -12.58
CA ILE A 691 63.47 -14.77 -11.31
C ILE A 691 63.71 -13.47 -10.52
N SER A 692 64.92 -12.91 -10.49
CA SER A 692 65.16 -11.63 -9.81
C SER A 692 64.41 -10.47 -10.47
N ILE A 693 64.39 -10.41 -11.81
CA ILE A 693 63.60 -9.41 -12.54
C ILE A 693 62.09 -9.61 -12.30
N LEU A 694 61.61 -10.86 -12.31
CA LEU A 694 60.20 -11.15 -12.07
C LEU A 694 59.77 -10.79 -10.64
N ILE A 695 60.65 -10.97 -9.66
CA ILE A 695 60.45 -10.59 -8.25
C ILE A 695 60.44 -9.06 -8.11
N GLU A 696 61.32 -8.36 -8.81
CA GLU A 696 61.38 -6.90 -8.81
C GLU A 696 60.13 -6.29 -9.48
N GLU A 697 59.66 -6.89 -10.57
CA GLU A 697 58.46 -6.47 -11.30
C GLU A 697 57.17 -6.82 -10.53
N THR A 698 57.12 -7.96 -9.83
CA THR A 698 56.00 -8.28 -8.92
C THR A 698 56.00 -7.41 -7.67
N ASN A 699 57.17 -7.03 -7.13
CA ASN A 699 57.27 -6.07 -6.02
C ASN A 699 56.87 -4.65 -6.45
N ARG A 700 57.23 -4.23 -7.67
CA ARG A 700 56.80 -2.96 -8.26
C ARG A 700 55.29 -2.92 -8.52
N ASN A 701 54.73 -4.02 -9.02
CA ASN A 701 53.27 -4.15 -9.19
C ASN A 701 52.54 -4.25 -7.84
N ARG A 702 53.13 -4.88 -6.82
CA ARG A 702 52.60 -4.85 -5.43
C ARG A 702 52.61 -3.45 -4.82
N ALA A 703 53.66 -2.65 -5.07
CA ALA A 703 53.73 -1.27 -4.63
C ALA A 703 52.65 -0.40 -5.30
N LEU A 704 52.37 -0.60 -6.58
CA LEU A 704 51.29 0.10 -7.30
C LEU A 704 49.88 -0.27 -6.80
N PHE A 705 49.66 -1.50 -6.32
CA PHE A 705 48.39 -1.89 -5.66
C PHE A 705 48.29 -1.45 -4.19
N MET A 706 49.39 -1.00 -3.58
CA MET A 706 49.38 -0.42 -2.22
C MET A 706 49.12 1.09 -2.20
N ASP A 707 49.35 1.81 -3.31
CA ASP A 707 49.13 3.27 -3.38
C ASP A 707 47.68 3.69 -3.68
N SER A 708 46.77 2.75 -3.99
CA SER A 708 45.34 3.02 -4.09
C SER A 708 44.57 2.87 -2.76
N ASN A 709 45.26 2.65 -1.63
CA ASN A 709 44.65 2.69 -0.29
C ASN A 709 45.57 3.43 0.70
N GLN A 710 45.72 4.74 0.52
CA GLN A 710 46.11 5.65 1.60
C GLN A 710 44.90 6.47 2.08
N PHE A 711 43.99 5.80 2.80
CA PHE A 711 43.38 6.40 3.99
C PHE A 711 43.58 5.43 5.15
N ILE A 712 44.20 5.96 6.21
CA ILE A 712 44.54 5.35 7.50
C ILE A 712 45.87 4.58 7.54
N ALA A 713 46.92 5.30 7.93
CA ALA A 713 48.18 4.76 8.43
C ALA A 713 48.20 4.78 9.97
N GLN A 714 48.99 3.83 10.51
CA GLN A 714 49.51 3.70 11.89
C GLN A 714 48.57 3.03 12.92
N LEU A 715 48.93 1.97 13.66
CA LEU A 715 50.24 1.42 14.03
C LEU A 715 50.12 -0.06 14.49
N GLY A 716 51.18 -0.87 14.30
CA GLY A 716 51.41 -2.13 15.03
C GLY A 716 51.87 -1.86 16.48
N GLN A 717 51.29 -2.54 17.46
CA GLN A 717 51.80 -3.74 18.16
C GLN A 717 53.05 -3.54 19.04
N SER A 718 52.90 -3.68 20.37
CA SER A 718 53.41 -4.80 21.19
C SER A 718 53.51 -4.42 22.69
N GLY A 719 52.82 -5.13 23.60
CA GLY A 719 53.41 -6.04 24.62
C GLY A 719 52.68 -5.77 25.97
N THR A 720 52.41 -6.67 26.93
CA THR A 720 52.78 -8.05 27.31
C THR A 720 51.76 -8.47 28.39
N ARG A 721 51.02 -9.60 28.28
CA ARG A 721 51.11 -10.88 29.03
C ARG A 721 51.36 -10.77 30.56
N ILE A 722 50.88 -11.61 31.49
CA ILE A 722 50.77 -13.09 31.63
C ILE A 722 49.87 -13.35 32.90
N TRP A 723 48.97 -14.34 33.09
CA TRP A 723 49.08 -15.80 33.39
C TRP A 723 47.63 -16.35 33.48
N GLY A 724 47.19 -17.47 32.90
CA GLY A 724 47.63 -18.89 32.99
C GLY A 724 46.43 -19.65 33.63
N GLU A 725 45.85 -20.76 33.18
CA GLU A 725 46.28 -21.93 32.40
C GLU A 725 45.09 -22.44 31.54
N SER A 726 45.33 -23.00 30.35
CA SER A 726 44.29 -23.63 29.51
C SER A 726 44.78 -24.96 28.96
N ARG A 727 44.03 -26.03 29.26
CA ARG A 727 44.21 -27.38 28.72
C ARG A 727 43.50 -27.53 27.36
N TYR A 728 44.29 -28.05 26.42
CA TYR A 728 44.03 -28.69 25.11
C TYR A 728 42.81 -29.66 25.08
N HIS A 729 42.18 -30.10 23.98
CA HIS A 729 42.41 -30.25 22.52
C HIS A 729 40.96 -30.40 21.92
N ASN A 730 40.51 -29.89 20.76
CA ASN A 730 40.90 -30.15 19.36
C ASN A 730 40.24 -29.05 18.50
N ARG A 731 41.05 -28.22 17.82
CA ARG A 731 40.57 -27.24 16.83
C ARG A 731 41.01 -27.68 15.44
N SER A 732 40.04 -28.03 14.59
CA SER A 732 40.21 -28.00 13.14
C SER A 732 40.45 -26.56 12.70
N ILE A 733 41.52 -26.37 11.94
CA ILE A 733 42.07 -25.10 11.49
C ILE A 733 41.05 -24.34 10.63
N ASN A 734 40.53 -23.22 11.16
CA ASN A 734 39.85 -22.19 10.37
C ASN A 734 40.91 -21.49 9.50
N ARG A 735 40.87 -21.75 8.19
CA ARG A 735 41.71 -21.05 7.21
C ARG A 735 41.16 -19.63 6.99
N PRO A 736 42.02 -18.60 6.90
CA PRO A 736 41.57 -17.25 6.60
C PRO A 736 41.06 -17.12 5.16
N ILE A 737 39.94 -16.43 5.00
CA ILE A 737 39.15 -16.20 3.77
C ILE A 737 40.00 -15.68 2.59
N LYS A 738 41.16 -15.05 2.85
CA LYS A 738 42.10 -14.62 1.80
C LYS A 738 42.70 -15.77 0.98
N LEU A 739 42.85 -16.97 1.56
CA LEU A 739 43.42 -18.11 0.83
C LEU A 739 42.39 -18.79 -0.08
N LYS A 740 41.08 -18.65 0.22
CA LYS A 740 39.99 -19.23 -0.60
C LYS A 740 39.80 -18.47 -1.91
N ILE A 741 39.90 -17.15 -1.86
CA ILE A 741 39.84 -16.27 -3.05
C ILE A 741 41.04 -16.53 -3.97
N VAL A 742 42.23 -16.74 -3.39
CA VAL A 742 43.44 -17.10 -4.16
C VAL A 742 43.34 -18.53 -4.75
N TYR A 743 42.72 -19.48 -4.03
CA TYR A 743 42.50 -20.84 -4.53
C TYR A 743 41.45 -20.91 -5.67
N GLU A 744 40.40 -20.08 -5.62
CA GLU A 744 39.42 -19.95 -6.71
C GLU A 744 40.03 -19.29 -7.95
N HIS A 745 40.87 -18.28 -7.76
CA HIS A 745 41.56 -17.61 -8.87
C HIS A 745 42.63 -18.49 -9.54
N LEU A 746 43.18 -19.48 -8.82
CA LEU A 746 44.04 -20.54 -9.37
C LEU A 746 43.26 -21.61 -10.16
N LYS A 747 41.97 -21.80 -9.84
CA LYS A 747 41.10 -22.81 -10.49
C LYS A 747 40.60 -22.37 -11.87
N GLU A 748 40.65 -21.07 -12.18
CA GLU A 748 40.29 -20.51 -13.49
C GLU A 748 41.39 -20.68 -14.56
N ASN A 749 42.63 -21.02 -14.16
CA ASN A 749 43.73 -21.22 -15.09
C ASN A 749 44.00 -22.70 -15.32
N GLY A 750 43.16 -23.31 -16.16
CA GLY A 750 43.45 -24.51 -16.95
C GLY A 750 44.08 -25.71 -16.23
N ASP A 751 43.23 -26.60 -15.71
CA ASP A 751 43.60 -28.00 -15.46
C ASP A 751 42.51 -28.94 -15.96
N VAL A 752 42.90 -29.86 -16.85
CA VAL A 752 42.11 -31.01 -17.29
C VAL A 752 41.84 -31.88 -16.07
N ARG A 753 40.57 -32.11 -15.72
CA ARG A 753 40.21 -33.07 -14.67
C ARG A 753 39.89 -34.44 -15.25
N LEU A 754 40.63 -35.44 -14.77
CA LEU A 754 40.20 -36.83 -14.70
C LEU A 754 38.94 -36.91 -13.82
N ALA A 755 37.99 -37.78 -14.20
CA ALA A 755 36.76 -38.05 -13.47
C ALA A 755 37.03 -38.63 -12.06
N ASP A 756 36.00 -38.54 -11.21
CA ASP A 756 35.86 -39.06 -9.84
C ASP A 756 36.27 -38.14 -8.68
N SER A 757 35.30 -37.34 -8.23
CA SER A 757 34.99 -37.17 -6.80
C SER A 757 33.64 -36.46 -6.62
N ALA A 758 32.72 -37.15 -5.96
CA ALA A 758 31.41 -36.63 -5.55
C ALA A 758 31.54 -35.38 -4.65
N PRO A 759 30.57 -34.44 -4.68
CA PRO A 759 30.65 -33.23 -3.87
C PRO A 759 30.39 -33.55 -2.38
N LYS A 760 31.22 -32.99 -1.49
CA LYS A 760 31.02 -33.01 -0.04
C LYS A 760 29.89 -32.05 0.35
N ASN A 761 28.87 -32.62 1.00
CA ASN A 761 27.86 -31.93 1.80
C ASN A 761 28.55 -31.21 2.97
N ASP A 762 28.57 -29.88 3.00
CA ASP A 762 28.70 -29.06 4.22
C ASP A 762 28.62 -27.56 3.86
N LEU A 763 27.46 -27.13 3.36
CA LEU A 763 27.08 -25.72 3.33
C LEU A 763 25.73 -25.62 4.02
N LYS A 764 25.67 -24.86 5.12
CA LYS A 764 24.43 -24.42 5.76
C LYS A 764 23.53 -23.82 4.67
N HIS A 765 22.46 -24.53 4.33
CA HIS A 765 21.45 -24.08 3.38
C HIS A 765 20.64 -22.96 4.04
N GLY A 766 20.64 -21.76 3.48
CA GLY A 766 19.72 -20.69 3.89
C GLY A 766 20.19 -19.24 3.70
N GLU A 767 21.49 -18.96 3.61
CA GLU A 767 21.95 -17.60 3.34
C GLU A 767 22.02 -17.34 1.82
N ILE A 768 21.11 -16.49 1.35
CA ILE A 768 21.14 -15.92 0.00
C ILE A 768 22.43 -15.09 -0.11
N ASP A 769 23.40 -15.55 -0.90
CA ASP A 769 24.57 -14.73 -1.20
C ASP A 769 24.19 -13.66 -2.24
N ILE A 770 23.60 -12.57 -1.72
CA ILE A 770 23.16 -11.39 -2.50
C ILE A 770 24.31 -10.87 -3.36
N LYS A 771 25.57 -11.01 -2.90
CA LYS A 771 26.75 -10.60 -3.66
C LYS A 771 26.96 -11.45 -4.90
N ALA A 772 26.75 -12.77 -4.83
CA ALA A 772 26.84 -13.65 -5.99
C ALA A 772 25.77 -13.32 -7.06
N LEU A 773 24.58 -12.91 -6.63
CA LEU A 773 23.48 -12.52 -7.51
C LEU A 773 23.74 -11.16 -8.18
N GLN A 774 24.26 -10.19 -7.42
CA GLN A 774 24.74 -8.90 -7.94
C GLN A 774 25.90 -9.07 -8.92
N GLN A 775 26.89 -9.92 -8.58
CA GLN A 775 28.02 -10.24 -9.45
C GLN A 775 27.58 -10.88 -10.78
N LYS A 776 26.62 -11.81 -10.74
CA LYS A 776 26.05 -12.40 -11.97
C LYS A 776 25.30 -11.40 -12.82
N ARG A 777 24.58 -10.44 -12.20
CA ARG A 777 23.89 -9.36 -12.93
C ARG A 777 24.89 -8.44 -13.62
N GLN A 778 25.96 -8.06 -12.94
CA GLN A 778 27.06 -7.29 -13.50
C GLN A 778 27.75 -8.05 -14.65
N HIS A 779 27.97 -9.35 -14.49
CA HIS A 779 28.54 -10.19 -15.54
C HIS A 779 27.64 -10.25 -16.79
N ALA A 780 26.32 -10.36 -16.62
CA ALA A 780 25.38 -10.34 -17.74
C ALA A 780 25.36 -8.98 -18.46
N GLU A 781 25.45 -7.87 -17.72
CA GLU A 781 25.57 -6.52 -18.31
C GLU A 781 26.88 -6.34 -19.09
N LEU A 782 28.00 -6.82 -18.56
CA LEU A 782 29.29 -6.83 -19.26
C LEU A 782 29.24 -7.67 -20.55
N THR A 783 28.62 -8.85 -20.49
CA THR A 783 28.48 -9.74 -21.65
C THR A 783 27.61 -9.08 -22.73
N ARG A 784 26.54 -8.39 -22.34
CA ARG A 784 25.68 -7.63 -23.26
C ARG A 784 26.43 -6.47 -23.90
N ASN A 785 27.16 -5.68 -23.11
CA ASN A 785 27.95 -4.57 -23.64
C ASN A 785 28.99 -5.06 -24.65
N ARG A 786 29.62 -6.21 -24.37
CA ARG A 786 30.55 -6.86 -25.29
C ARG A 786 29.89 -7.25 -26.62
N ILE A 787 28.69 -7.84 -26.58
CA ILE A 787 27.92 -8.16 -27.80
C ILE A 787 27.55 -6.88 -28.56
N GLU A 788 27.14 -5.81 -27.85
CA GLU A 788 26.83 -4.52 -28.47
C GLU A 788 28.07 -3.87 -29.13
N GLU A 789 29.24 -3.96 -28.50
CA GLU A 789 30.53 -3.51 -29.05
C GLU A 789 30.93 -4.35 -30.28
N GLU A 790 30.79 -5.67 -30.22
CA GLU A 790 31.10 -6.57 -31.34
C GLU A 790 30.19 -6.29 -32.55
N ILE A 791 28.90 -6.01 -32.34
CA ILE A 791 27.98 -5.59 -33.40
C ILE A 791 28.35 -4.19 -33.92
N ARG A 792 28.80 -3.28 -33.04
CA ARG A 792 29.27 -1.94 -33.42
C ARG A 792 30.47 -1.99 -34.34
N GLU A 793 31.43 -2.87 -34.07
CA GLU A 793 32.61 -3.05 -34.92
C GLU A 793 32.28 -3.73 -36.26
N ASN A 794 31.35 -4.70 -36.26
CA ASN A 794 31.08 -5.54 -37.43
C ASN A 794 30.00 -5.02 -38.40
N HIS A 795 29.07 -4.14 -37.96
CA HIS A 795 28.00 -3.61 -38.82
C HIS A 795 28.21 -2.14 -39.22
N PRO A 796 28.25 -1.79 -40.53
CA PRO A 796 28.47 -0.41 -40.99
C PRO A 796 27.31 0.56 -40.71
N PHE A 797 26.08 0.06 -40.55
CA PHE A 797 24.88 0.87 -40.28
C PHE A 797 24.51 0.93 -38.79
N PHE A 798 25.18 0.17 -37.93
CA PHE A 798 24.92 0.19 -36.49
C PHE A 798 25.40 1.53 -35.91
N ASP A 799 24.66 2.12 -34.96
CA ASP A 799 25.05 3.37 -34.28
C ASP A 799 25.32 4.59 -35.22
N ARG A 800 24.66 4.62 -36.39
CA ARG A 800 24.59 5.80 -37.27
C ARG A 800 23.26 6.55 -37.06
N PRO A 801 23.27 7.79 -36.54
CA PRO A 801 22.06 8.58 -36.35
C PRO A 801 21.31 8.78 -37.67
N LEU A 802 20.02 8.43 -37.70
CA LEU A 802 19.13 8.51 -38.87
C LEU A 802 19.64 7.78 -40.14
N PHE A 803 20.63 6.89 -40.01
CA PHE A 803 21.38 6.28 -41.12
C PHE A 803 22.06 7.27 -42.09
N LEU A 804 22.02 8.58 -41.80
CA LEU A 804 22.51 9.65 -42.66
C LEU A 804 23.81 10.26 -42.13
N VAL A 805 23.93 10.38 -40.81
CA VAL A 805 25.08 11.02 -40.16
C VAL A 805 26.15 9.96 -39.87
N ASP A 806 27.35 10.20 -40.42
CA ASP A 806 28.47 9.27 -40.25
C ASP A 806 29.02 9.28 -38.81
N ARG A 807 29.60 8.15 -38.38
CA ARG A 807 29.99 7.92 -36.98
C ARG A 807 30.98 8.97 -36.47
N ASP A 808 31.94 9.37 -37.30
CA ASP A 808 33.03 10.30 -36.97
C ASP A 808 32.77 11.75 -37.44
N SER A 809 31.51 12.08 -37.74
CA SER A 809 31.19 13.44 -38.19
C SER A 809 31.44 14.47 -37.09
N ARG A 810 32.05 15.62 -37.46
CA ARG A 810 32.29 16.74 -36.52
C ARG A 810 30.99 17.25 -35.88
N LEU A 811 29.89 17.21 -36.63
CA LEU A 811 28.56 17.61 -36.14
C LEU A 811 28.08 16.72 -34.98
N ARG A 812 28.25 15.40 -35.09
CA ARG A 812 27.88 14.47 -34.01
C ARG A 812 28.68 14.73 -32.74
N HIS A 813 29.99 14.98 -32.85
CA HIS A 813 30.84 15.31 -31.70
C HIS A 813 30.38 16.60 -30.99
N ILE A 814 30.09 17.67 -31.74
CA ILE A 814 29.57 18.92 -31.17
C ILE A 814 28.24 18.67 -30.46
N CYS A 815 27.32 17.92 -31.08
CA CYS A 815 26.05 17.58 -30.44
C CYS A 815 26.25 16.73 -29.18
N GLN A 816 27.19 15.79 -29.18
CA GLN A 816 27.49 14.96 -28.00
C GLN A 816 28.07 15.79 -26.85
N GLU A 817 28.97 16.74 -27.13
CA GLU A 817 29.48 17.66 -26.11
C GLU A 817 28.34 18.47 -25.48
N ILE A 818 27.40 18.99 -26.28
CA ILE A 818 26.25 19.74 -25.77
C ILE A 818 25.30 18.85 -24.95
N VAL A 819 24.97 17.64 -25.42
CA VAL A 819 24.04 16.73 -24.73
C VAL A 819 24.60 16.24 -23.40
N TYR A 820 25.89 15.90 -23.36
CA TYR A 820 26.51 15.32 -22.18
C TYR A 820 27.21 16.36 -21.27
N ALA A 821 27.18 17.64 -21.63
CA ALA A 821 27.69 18.71 -20.79
C ALA A 821 26.95 18.74 -19.45
N LYS A 822 27.71 18.49 -18.38
CA LYS A 822 27.19 18.35 -17.02
C LYS A 822 28.17 18.92 -16.01
N TYR A 823 27.64 19.51 -14.94
CA TYR A 823 28.45 19.96 -13.82
C TYR A 823 29.00 18.75 -13.03
N ILE A 824 30.33 18.66 -12.92
CA ILE A 824 31.01 17.62 -12.13
C ILE A 824 31.51 18.28 -10.84
N PRO A 825 30.98 17.89 -9.67
CA PRO A 825 31.27 18.55 -8.40
C PRO A 825 32.70 18.25 -7.89
N ASP A 826 33.27 17.09 -8.21
CA ASP A 826 34.57 16.67 -7.68
C ASP A 826 35.73 17.36 -8.42
N LYS A 827 36.28 18.42 -7.81
CA LYS A 827 37.60 18.95 -8.17
C LYS A 827 38.66 18.26 -7.31
N ILE A 828 39.50 17.48 -7.96
CA ILE A 828 40.70 16.89 -7.37
C ILE A 828 41.80 17.95 -7.49
N ASP A 829 42.45 18.31 -6.37
CA ASP A 829 43.61 19.20 -6.42
C ASP A 829 44.73 18.56 -7.24
N SER A 830 45.19 19.25 -8.28
CA SER A 830 46.22 18.75 -9.20
C SER A 830 47.58 18.48 -8.54
N VAL A 831 47.82 19.07 -7.36
CA VAL A 831 49.09 19.00 -6.62
C VAL A 831 49.05 17.98 -5.48
N THR A 832 47.90 17.76 -4.83
CA THR A 832 47.80 16.93 -3.62
C THR A 832 46.97 15.67 -3.80
N GLY A 833 46.23 15.52 -4.91
CA GLY A 833 45.39 14.35 -5.20
C GLY A 833 44.22 14.16 -4.23
N LYS A 834 44.02 15.08 -3.28
CA LYS A 834 42.93 15.02 -2.30
C LYS A 834 41.71 15.76 -2.84
N GLN A 835 40.53 15.23 -2.56
CA GLN A 835 39.28 15.91 -2.89
C GLN A 835 39.16 17.19 -2.06
N ILE A 836 38.92 18.32 -2.73
CA ILE A 836 38.66 19.59 -2.07
C ILE A 836 37.32 19.47 -1.32
N GLN A 837 37.31 19.69 0.00
CA GLN A 837 36.06 19.75 0.75
C GLN A 837 35.27 21.01 0.36
N GLN A 838 34.25 20.85 -0.48
CA GLN A 838 33.39 21.94 -0.90
C GLN A 838 32.31 22.24 0.16
N ARG A 839 32.14 23.53 0.48
CA ARG A 839 31.04 24.02 1.31
C ARG A 839 29.74 23.83 0.53
N TYR A 840 28.68 23.32 1.16
CA TYR A 840 27.40 22.97 0.51
C TYR A 840 27.46 21.83 -0.53
N LYS A 841 28.13 20.72 -0.19
CA LYS A 841 28.21 19.50 -1.03
C LYS A 841 26.86 19.08 -1.63
N GLN A 842 25.78 19.12 -0.87
CA GLN A 842 24.43 18.75 -1.33
C GLN A 842 23.92 19.63 -2.49
N LEU A 843 24.23 20.93 -2.50
CA LEU A 843 23.79 21.86 -3.54
C LEU A 843 24.58 21.65 -4.83
N HIS A 844 25.89 21.38 -4.73
CA HIS A 844 26.72 21.01 -5.86
C HIS A 844 26.31 19.66 -6.47
N GLU A 845 25.91 18.70 -5.64
CA GLU A 845 25.37 17.41 -6.07
C GLU A 845 23.99 17.56 -6.76
N LEU A 846 23.13 18.48 -6.28
CA LEU A 846 21.86 18.83 -6.93
C LEU A 846 22.07 19.46 -8.32
N ILE A 847 22.98 20.44 -8.43
CA ILE A 847 23.31 21.06 -9.73
C ILE A 847 23.90 20.03 -10.69
N GLY A 848 24.75 19.14 -10.16
CA GLY A 848 25.29 17.98 -10.85
C GLY A 848 24.32 16.80 -10.99
N LEU A 849 23.01 16.98 -10.86
CA LEU A 849 22.04 15.90 -11.10
C LEU A 849 21.76 15.73 -12.60
N LEU A 850 21.46 16.83 -13.29
CA LEU A 850 21.02 16.89 -14.69
C LEU A 850 22.11 17.48 -15.60
N THR A 851 21.97 17.29 -16.91
CA THR A 851 22.80 17.98 -17.92
C THR A 851 22.34 19.45 -18.03
N TYR A 852 23.20 20.33 -18.55
CA TYR A 852 22.81 21.74 -18.74
C TYR A 852 21.63 21.89 -19.71
N LEU A 853 21.60 21.05 -20.75
CA LEU A 853 20.49 20.98 -21.69
C LEU A 853 19.20 20.59 -20.97
N ASP A 854 19.21 19.53 -20.16
CA ASP A 854 18.02 19.09 -19.42
C ASP A 854 17.54 20.14 -18.39
N TRP A 855 18.46 20.84 -17.71
CA TRP A 855 18.10 21.95 -16.82
C TRP A 855 17.38 23.09 -17.55
N ALA A 856 17.87 23.49 -18.73
CA ALA A 856 17.20 24.48 -19.56
C ALA A 856 15.79 24.00 -19.96
N MET A 857 15.63 22.72 -20.27
CA MET A 857 14.33 22.17 -20.62
C MET A 857 13.37 22.07 -19.44
N VAL A 858 13.85 21.79 -18.22
CA VAL A 858 13.05 21.88 -17.00
C VAL A 858 12.54 23.31 -16.81
N PHE A 859 13.41 24.32 -17.00
CA PHE A 859 13.02 25.73 -16.90
C PHE A 859 11.94 26.11 -17.93
N PHE A 860 12.14 25.82 -19.23
CA PHE A 860 11.14 26.14 -20.25
C PHE A 860 9.83 25.37 -20.08
N THR A 861 9.90 24.13 -19.59
CA THR A 861 8.70 23.34 -19.26
C THR A 861 7.95 23.95 -18.09
N ALA A 862 8.66 24.34 -17.02
CA ALA A 862 8.06 25.00 -15.86
C ALA A 862 7.44 26.35 -16.23
N LEU A 863 8.12 27.15 -17.06
CA LEU A 863 7.60 28.42 -17.56
C LEU A 863 6.34 28.20 -18.42
N SER A 864 6.33 27.19 -19.28
CA SER A 864 5.13 26.83 -20.05
C SER A 864 3.98 26.40 -19.14
N CYS A 865 4.23 25.57 -18.13
CA CYS A 865 3.20 25.16 -17.17
C CYS A 865 2.67 26.36 -16.36
N TYR A 866 3.55 27.29 -15.97
CA TYR A 866 3.17 28.52 -15.29
C TYR A 866 2.29 29.40 -16.17
N SER A 867 2.61 29.54 -17.45
CA SER A 867 1.76 30.23 -18.42
C SER A 867 0.38 29.57 -18.54
N MET A 868 0.30 28.23 -18.52
CA MET A 868 -0.97 27.51 -18.60
C MET A 868 -1.88 27.73 -17.39
N LEU A 869 -1.33 28.10 -16.22
CA LEU A 869 -2.15 28.41 -15.03
C LEU A 869 -2.99 29.69 -15.20
N PHE A 870 -2.60 30.59 -16.10
CA PHE A 870 -3.34 31.83 -16.38
C PHE A 870 -4.39 31.65 -17.49
N GLU A 871 -4.49 30.48 -18.10
CA GLU A 871 -5.54 30.18 -19.07
C GLU A 871 -6.87 29.98 -18.34
N SER A 872 -7.81 30.88 -18.60
CA SER A 872 -9.16 30.79 -18.04
C SER A 872 -10.21 30.97 -19.15
N PRO A 873 -11.30 30.18 -19.13
CA PRO A 873 -12.40 30.33 -20.07
C PRO A 873 -13.28 31.56 -19.79
N TRP A 874 -13.03 32.26 -18.67
CA TRP A 874 -13.76 33.45 -18.23
C TRP A 874 -12.83 34.67 -18.22
N PRO A 875 -13.29 35.87 -18.62
CA PRO A 875 -14.63 36.22 -19.12
C PRO A 875 -14.97 35.55 -20.46
N THR A 876 -16.27 35.41 -20.80
CA THR A 876 -16.75 34.76 -22.04
C THR A 876 -16.26 35.42 -23.33
N THR A 877 -15.65 36.61 -23.23
CA THR A 877 -14.92 37.28 -24.31
C THR A 877 -13.65 36.51 -24.72
N GLY A 878 -13.17 35.58 -23.89
CA GLY A 878 -12.03 34.72 -24.17
C GLY A 878 -10.69 35.46 -24.16
N GLU A 879 -10.58 36.61 -23.49
CA GLU A 879 -9.36 37.43 -23.43
C GLU A 879 -8.18 36.69 -22.80
N ASN A 880 -8.45 35.86 -21.80
CA ASN A 880 -7.44 35.06 -21.09
C ASN A 880 -7.12 33.73 -21.78
N MET A 881 -7.68 33.47 -22.97
CA MET A 881 -7.38 32.28 -23.75
C MET A 881 -6.11 32.52 -24.57
N ILE A 882 -5.32 31.46 -24.75
CA ILE A 882 -4.04 31.53 -25.46
C ILE A 882 -4.14 32.11 -26.88
N PHE A 883 -5.26 31.91 -27.59
CA PHE A 883 -5.43 32.39 -28.95
C PHE A 883 -5.54 33.93 -29.05
N ASN A 884 -6.00 34.57 -27.97
CA ASN A 884 -6.23 36.01 -27.93
C ASN A 884 -5.13 36.74 -27.13
N ASN A 885 -4.50 36.08 -26.17
CA ASN A 885 -3.47 36.69 -25.33
C ASN A 885 -2.04 36.43 -25.89
N PRO A 886 -1.35 37.46 -26.40
CA PRO A 886 -0.03 37.30 -27.00
C PRO A 886 1.05 36.88 -25.99
N TYR A 887 0.91 37.22 -24.70
CA TYR A 887 1.89 36.85 -23.68
C TYR A 887 1.93 35.34 -23.45
N LEU A 888 0.77 34.67 -23.48
CA LEU A 888 0.66 33.22 -23.37
C LEU A 888 1.24 32.53 -24.60
N GLN A 889 1.05 33.12 -25.79
CA GLN A 889 1.63 32.61 -27.03
C GLN A 889 3.16 32.66 -27.01
N ILE A 890 3.77 33.73 -26.50
CA ILE A 890 5.24 33.83 -26.41
C ILE A 890 5.82 32.64 -25.65
N CYS A 891 5.22 32.28 -24.51
CA CYS A 891 5.66 31.13 -23.73
C CYS A 891 5.50 29.81 -24.50
N GLU A 892 4.44 29.69 -25.30
CA GLU A 892 4.18 28.54 -26.18
C GLU A 892 5.24 28.40 -27.28
N TYR A 893 5.55 29.50 -27.98
CA TYR A 893 6.59 29.53 -29.00
C TYR A 893 7.95 29.17 -28.40
N MET A 894 8.31 29.76 -27.25
CA MET A 894 9.56 29.46 -26.55
C MET A 894 9.66 27.98 -26.17
N PHE A 895 8.56 27.37 -25.72
CA PHE A 895 8.53 25.94 -25.40
C PHE A 895 8.74 25.06 -26.63
N VAL A 896 8.02 25.32 -27.73
CA VAL A 896 8.13 24.50 -28.94
C VAL A 896 9.50 24.66 -29.58
N ILE A 897 10.03 25.88 -29.70
CA ILE A 897 11.34 26.16 -30.28
C ILE A 897 12.47 25.48 -29.48
N SER A 898 12.46 25.65 -28.15
CA SER A 898 13.46 25.00 -27.29
C SER A 898 13.37 23.48 -27.35
N MET A 899 12.17 22.92 -27.49
CA MET A 899 11.97 21.48 -27.62
C MET A 899 12.41 20.94 -28.99
N THR A 900 12.13 21.65 -30.08
CA THR A 900 12.66 21.33 -31.41
C THR A 900 14.19 21.29 -31.38
N PHE A 901 14.82 22.27 -30.72
CA PHE A 901 16.27 22.33 -30.57
C PHE A 901 16.80 21.14 -29.75
N GLU A 902 16.20 20.84 -28.59
CA GLU A 902 16.61 19.70 -27.75
C GLU A 902 16.53 18.38 -28.51
N LEU A 903 15.38 18.09 -29.15
CA LEU A 903 15.20 16.85 -29.91
C LEU A 903 16.15 16.77 -31.09
N ALA A 904 16.37 17.86 -31.82
CA ALA A 904 17.32 17.88 -32.93
C ALA A 904 18.74 17.53 -32.46
N VAL A 905 19.21 18.17 -31.39
CA VAL A 905 20.55 17.94 -30.84
C VAL A 905 20.68 16.51 -30.29
N LYS A 906 19.66 15.99 -29.57
CA LYS A 906 19.67 14.62 -29.04
C LYS A 906 19.57 13.55 -30.14
N VAL A 907 18.76 13.77 -31.18
CA VAL A 907 18.64 12.86 -32.32
C VAL A 907 19.94 12.82 -33.14
N LEU A 908 20.60 13.96 -33.35
CA LEU A 908 21.88 14.01 -34.05
C LEU A 908 23.03 13.39 -33.24
N ALA A 909 23.05 13.55 -31.92
CA ALA A 909 24.08 12.95 -31.05
C ALA A 909 23.93 11.44 -30.90
N ASN A 910 22.69 10.99 -30.60
CA ASN A 910 22.43 9.66 -30.08
C ASN A 910 21.59 8.78 -31.01
N GLY A 911 21.00 9.32 -32.08
CA GLY A 911 20.09 8.62 -32.98
C GLY A 911 18.64 8.57 -32.50
N PHE A 912 17.72 8.24 -33.41
CA PHE A 912 16.28 8.31 -33.15
C PHE A 912 15.71 7.03 -32.49
N ILE A 913 15.86 5.86 -33.12
CA ILE A 913 15.29 4.56 -32.67
C ILE A 913 16.32 3.42 -32.67
N PHE A 914 17.08 3.26 -33.77
CA PHE A 914 17.92 2.08 -34.04
C PHE A 914 19.34 2.16 -33.47
N THR A 915 19.56 2.96 -32.44
CA THR A 915 20.84 3.15 -31.77
C THR A 915 20.76 2.74 -30.30
N PRO A 916 21.88 2.30 -29.68
CA PRO A 916 21.87 1.86 -28.28
C PRO A 916 21.40 2.97 -27.32
N ASN A 917 21.84 4.21 -27.57
CA ASN A 917 21.49 5.41 -26.80
C ASN A 917 20.34 6.24 -27.40
N ALA A 918 19.54 5.66 -28.30
CA ALA A 918 18.45 6.33 -28.99
C ALA A 918 17.55 7.17 -28.07
N VAL A 919 17.05 8.29 -28.61
CA VAL A 919 16.07 9.15 -27.93
C VAL A 919 14.80 8.37 -27.58
N VAL A 920 14.29 7.56 -28.50
CA VAL A 920 13.11 6.70 -28.28
C VAL A 920 13.57 5.29 -27.92
N ARG A 921 14.12 5.14 -26.71
CA ARG A 921 14.50 3.84 -26.16
C ARG A 921 13.43 3.23 -25.26
N ASP A 922 12.81 4.07 -24.44
CA ASP A 922 11.91 3.69 -23.36
C ASP A 922 10.60 4.48 -23.48
N VAL A 923 9.56 4.11 -22.72
CA VAL A 923 8.25 4.78 -22.69
C VAL A 923 8.38 6.30 -22.48
N GLY A 924 9.34 6.74 -21.65
CA GLY A 924 9.62 8.16 -21.45
C GLY A 924 10.00 8.90 -22.73
N GLY A 925 10.80 8.28 -23.61
CA GLY A 925 11.17 8.88 -24.90
C GLY A 925 9.98 8.97 -25.87
N VAL A 926 9.09 7.97 -25.84
CA VAL A 926 7.82 7.99 -26.60
C VAL A 926 6.91 9.12 -26.12
N MET A 927 6.77 9.30 -24.81
CA MET A 927 6.00 10.40 -24.22
C MET A 927 6.57 11.77 -24.61
N THR A 928 7.89 11.92 -24.55
CA THR A 928 8.57 13.16 -24.97
C THR A 928 8.31 13.49 -26.44
N LEU A 929 8.34 12.48 -27.32
CA LEU A 929 8.01 12.64 -28.73
C LEU A 929 6.52 13.00 -28.94
N PHE A 930 5.62 12.35 -28.22
CA PHE A 930 4.18 12.62 -28.28
C PHE A 930 3.86 14.06 -27.85
N ILE A 931 4.40 14.52 -26.72
CA ILE A 931 4.20 15.90 -26.23
C ILE A 931 4.73 16.94 -27.24
N TYR A 932 5.84 16.64 -27.90
CA TYR A 932 6.38 17.50 -28.95
C TYR A 932 5.45 17.57 -30.16
N ILE A 933 5.03 16.42 -30.69
CA ILE A 933 4.13 16.36 -31.85
C ILE A 933 2.82 17.09 -31.56
N THR A 934 2.18 16.86 -30.41
CA THR A 934 0.93 17.53 -30.05
C THR A 934 1.12 19.05 -29.90
N SER A 935 2.24 19.48 -29.33
CA SER A 935 2.57 20.91 -29.19
C SER A 935 2.84 21.59 -30.53
N VAL A 936 3.52 20.92 -31.46
CA VAL A 936 3.74 21.44 -32.82
C VAL A 936 2.43 21.53 -33.60
N ILE A 937 1.61 20.48 -33.58
CA ILE A 937 0.30 20.48 -34.25
C ILE A 937 -0.57 21.61 -33.70
N TYR A 938 -0.61 21.78 -32.38
CA TYR A 938 -1.38 22.85 -31.75
C TYR A 938 -0.88 24.24 -32.13
N LEU A 939 0.45 24.46 -32.16
CA LEU A 939 1.05 25.72 -32.57
C LEU A 939 0.75 26.07 -34.03
N VAL A 940 0.81 25.09 -34.93
CA VAL A 940 0.53 25.27 -36.36
C VAL A 940 -0.96 25.53 -36.61
N TRP A 941 -1.83 24.86 -35.86
CA TRP A 941 -3.27 24.94 -36.08
C TRP A 941 -3.94 26.14 -35.41
N MET A 942 -3.50 26.51 -34.20
CA MET A 942 -3.98 27.63 -33.35
C MET A 942 -5.48 27.97 -33.57
N PRO A 943 -6.41 27.07 -33.20
CA PRO A 943 -7.83 27.24 -33.50
C PRO A 943 -8.46 28.40 -32.72
N ARG A 944 -9.10 29.35 -33.43
CA ARG A 944 -9.76 30.52 -32.81
C ARG A 944 -11.09 30.19 -32.10
N TYR A 945 -11.72 29.08 -32.46
CA TYR A 945 -12.98 28.63 -31.88
C TYR A 945 -12.87 27.13 -31.54
N VAL A 946 -13.31 26.75 -30.34
CA VAL A 946 -13.20 25.39 -29.80
C VAL A 946 -14.58 24.93 -29.36
N GLU A 947 -15.18 24.02 -30.13
CA GLU A 947 -16.45 23.38 -29.79
C GLU A 947 -16.27 22.29 -28.73
N ILE A 948 -17.30 22.07 -27.92
CA ILE A 948 -17.34 20.98 -26.92
C ILE A 948 -17.37 19.63 -27.66
N ASN A 949 -16.58 18.66 -27.19
CA ASN A 949 -16.36 17.34 -27.80
C ASN A 949 -15.72 17.38 -29.20
N SER A 950 -14.99 18.45 -29.53
CA SER A 950 -14.26 18.58 -30.80
C SER A 950 -12.79 18.10 -30.72
N LEU A 951 -12.18 17.86 -31.88
CA LEU A 951 -10.75 17.55 -31.98
C LEU A 951 -9.88 18.71 -31.44
N ALA A 952 -10.34 19.97 -31.54
CA ALA A 952 -9.66 21.13 -30.98
C ALA A 952 -9.58 21.05 -29.44
N GLN A 953 -10.68 20.68 -28.79
CA GLN A 953 -10.70 20.46 -27.35
C GLN A 953 -9.78 19.28 -26.96
N MET A 954 -9.80 18.19 -27.72
CA MET A 954 -8.88 17.06 -27.48
C MET A 954 -7.41 17.46 -27.58
N MET A 955 -7.04 18.31 -28.55
CA MET A 955 -5.67 18.83 -28.67
C MET A 955 -5.29 19.75 -27.49
N MET A 956 -6.22 20.54 -26.96
CA MET A 956 -6.00 21.32 -25.73
C MET A 956 -5.79 20.41 -24.51
N ILE A 957 -6.54 19.30 -24.41
CA ILE A 957 -6.35 18.30 -23.34
C ILE A 957 -4.97 17.64 -23.49
N PHE A 958 -4.55 17.30 -24.70
CA PHE A 958 -3.21 16.74 -24.92
C PHE A 958 -2.09 17.72 -24.57
N ARG A 959 -2.30 19.02 -24.76
CA ARG A 959 -1.38 20.07 -24.32
C ARG A 959 -1.24 20.12 -22.80
N ALA A 960 -2.30 19.80 -22.04
CA ALA A 960 -2.26 19.72 -20.57
C ALA A 960 -1.37 18.58 -20.03
N MET A 961 -0.88 17.65 -20.86
CA MET A 961 0.06 16.61 -20.45
C MET A 961 1.52 17.06 -20.30
N ARG A 962 1.86 18.31 -20.62
CA ARG A 962 3.24 18.85 -20.54
C ARG A 962 3.96 18.66 -19.20
N PRO A 963 3.31 18.78 -18.02
CA PRO A 963 3.97 18.53 -16.74
C PRO A 963 4.60 17.12 -16.65
N LEU A 964 4.08 16.13 -17.38
CA LEU A 964 4.64 14.77 -17.44
C LEU A 964 6.06 14.74 -18.02
N ARG A 965 6.47 15.78 -18.74
CA ARG A 965 7.86 15.91 -19.22
C ARG A 965 8.85 16.03 -18.07
N ILE A 966 8.48 16.66 -16.95
CA ILE A 966 9.35 16.75 -15.77
C ILE A 966 9.70 15.33 -15.27
N TYR A 967 8.75 14.40 -15.31
CA TYR A 967 9.00 12.99 -15.01
C TYR A 967 10.01 12.35 -15.97
N THR A 968 9.98 12.69 -17.26
CA THR A 968 10.94 12.14 -18.25
C THR A 968 12.36 12.71 -18.08
N LEU A 969 12.47 13.96 -17.66
CA LEU A 969 13.75 14.69 -17.49
C LEU A 969 14.42 14.35 -16.15
N VAL A 970 13.65 14.28 -15.06
CA VAL A 970 14.20 14.08 -13.71
C VAL A 970 14.40 12.59 -13.43
N PRO A 971 15.65 12.10 -13.30
CA PRO A 971 15.94 10.67 -13.21
C PRO A 971 15.39 10.02 -11.93
N HIS A 972 15.28 10.77 -10.83
CA HIS A 972 14.70 10.28 -9.58
C HIS A 972 13.19 10.00 -9.73
N ILE A 973 12.42 10.97 -10.24
CA ILE A 973 10.98 10.78 -10.50
C ILE A 973 10.80 9.66 -11.53
N ARG A 974 11.67 9.62 -12.55
CA ARG A 974 11.68 8.55 -13.55
C ARG A 974 11.77 7.16 -12.91
N ARG A 975 12.72 6.99 -11.99
CA ARG A 975 12.94 5.73 -11.27
C ARG A 975 11.73 5.35 -10.44
N VAL A 976 11.14 6.29 -9.70
CA VAL A 976 9.95 6.06 -8.86
C VAL A 976 8.77 5.50 -9.68
N VAL A 977 8.44 6.10 -10.83
CA VAL A 977 7.30 5.59 -11.64
C VAL A 977 7.65 4.26 -12.29
N VAL A 978 8.89 4.05 -12.75
CA VAL A 978 9.29 2.75 -13.31
C VAL A 978 9.20 1.63 -12.25
N GLU A 979 9.58 1.92 -11.01
CA GLU A 979 9.42 1.00 -9.88
C GLU A 979 7.95 0.74 -9.57
N LEU A 980 7.09 1.77 -9.60
CA LEU A 980 5.65 1.61 -9.46
C LEU A 980 5.06 0.73 -10.58
N CYS A 981 5.43 0.97 -11.83
CA CYS A 981 4.92 0.23 -12.99
C CYS A 981 5.39 -1.23 -13.04
N LYS A 982 6.46 -1.62 -12.33
CA LYS A 982 6.88 -3.03 -12.27
C LYS A 982 5.83 -3.93 -11.62
N GLY A 983 5.07 -3.42 -10.65
CA GLY A 983 3.96 -4.14 -10.01
C GLY A 983 2.62 -4.00 -10.73
N PHE A 984 2.62 -3.43 -11.95
CA PHE A 984 1.38 -3.22 -12.69
C PHE A 984 0.67 -4.53 -13.03
N LYS A 985 1.40 -5.65 -13.17
CA LYS A 985 0.81 -6.96 -13.44
C LYS A 985 -0.09 -7.42 -12.31
N GLU A 986 0.38 -7.30 -11.07
CA GLU A 986 -0.35 -7.67 -9.86
C GLU A 986 -1.53 -6.72 -9.63
N ILE A 987 -1.32 -5.42 -9.87
CA ILE A 987 -2.39 -4.40 -9.83
C ILE A 987 -3.49 -4.71 -10.88
N LEU A 988 -3.10 -5.11 -12.10
CA LEU A 988 -4.04 -5.49 -13.17
C LEU A 988 -4.85 -6.72 -12.77
N LEU A 989 -4.23 -7.70 -12.10
CA LEU A 989 -4.94 -8.89 -11.63
C LEU A 989 -6.03 -8.53 -10.60
N VAL A 990 -5.71 -7.68 -9.60
CA VAL A 990 -6.68 -7.25 -8.59
C VAL A 990 -7.79 -6.39 -9.19
N THR A 991 -7.44 -5.45 -10.09
CA THR A 991 -8.44 -4.64 -10.79
C THR A 991 -9.36 -5.49 -11.66
N THR A 992 -8.84 -6.55 -12.30
CA THR A 992 -9.66 -7.53 -13.04
C THR A 992 -10.62 -8.28 -12.10
N LEU A 993 -10.16 -8.67 -10.91
CA LEU A 993 -11.01 -9.30 -9.90
C LEU A 993 -12.12 -8.36 -9.40
N LEU A 994 -11.80 -7.08 -9.17
CA LEU A 994 -12.78 -6.04 -8.81
C LEU A 994 -13.81 -5.80 -9.92
N ILE A 995 -13.37 -5.72 -11.18
CA ILE A 995 -14.28 -5.58 -12.33
C ILE A 995 -15.20 -6.79 -12.45
N LEU A 996 -14.67 -8.00 -12.24
CA LEU A 996 -15.48 -9.23 -12.24
C LEU A 996 -16.50 -9.23 -11.09
N LEU A 997 -16.10 -8.81 -9.89
CA LEU A 997 -17.01 -8.65 -8.75
C LEU A 997 -18.12 -7.64 -9.08
N MET A 998 -17.75 -6.46 -9.59
CA MET A 998 -18.70 -5.45 -10.06
C MET A 998 -19.66 -6.01 -11.09
N PHE A 999 -19.17 -6.79 -12.06
CA PHE A 999 -19.99 -7.37 -13.11
C PHE A 999 -21.03 -8.36 -12.54
N ILE A 1000 -20.64 -9.21 -11.59
CA ILE A 1000 -21.56 -10.15 -10.91
C ILE A 1000 -22.67 -9.37 -10.20
N PHE A 1001 -22.29 -8.39 -9.37
CA PHE A 1001 -23.27 -7.61 -8.61
C PHE A 1001 -24.08 -6.66 -9.50
N ALA A 1002 -23.52 -6.17 -10.61
CA ALA A 1002 -24.25 -5.36 -11.58
C ALA A 1002 -25.31 -6.20 -12.29
N SER A 1003 -24.98 -7.43 -12.71
CA SER A 1003 -25.95 -8.36 -13.30
C SER A 1003 -27.10 -8.64 -12.34
N PHE A 1004 -26.79 -8.92 -11.07
CA PHE A 1004 -27.78 -9.14 -10.03
C PHE A 1004 -28.61 -7.88 -9.73
N GLY A 1005 -27.97 -6.70 -9.70
CA GLY A 1005 -28.63 -5.41 -9.50
C GLY A 1005 -29.60 -5.06 -10.63
N VAL A 1006 -29.25 -5.34 -11.88
CA VAL A 1006 -30.14 -5.16 -13.04
C VAL A 1006 -31.38 -6.06 -12.94
N GLN A 1007 -31.23 -7.29 -12.46
CA GLN A 1007 -32.37 -8.21 -12.29
C GLN A 1007 -33.30 -7.78 -11.15
N ILE A 1008 -32.75 -7.30 -10.03
CA ILE A 1008 -33.54 -6.86 -8.87
C ILE A 1008 -34.21 -5.52 -9.13
N ALA A 1009 -33.41 -4.51 -9.50
CA ALA A 1009 -33.78 -3.09 -9.48
C ALA A 1009 -34.01 -2.49 -10.88
N GLY A 1010 -33.67 -3.21 -11.95
CA GLY A 1010 -33.88 -2.75 -13.32
C GLY A 1010 -35.34 -2.42 -13.60
N GLY A 1011 -35.56 -1.22 -14.11
CA GLY A 1011 -36.87 -0.69 -14.47
C GLY A 1011 -37.76 -0.26 -13.30
N LYS A 1012 -37.31 -0.44 -12.04
CA LYS A 1012 -38.14 -0.27 -10.83
C LYS A 1012 -37.74 0.92 -9.95
N LEU A 1013 -36.65 1.61 -10.29
CA LEU A 1013 -36.18 2.78 -9.53
C LEU A 1013 -36.85 4.09 -9.94
N ALA A 1014 -37.48 4.11 -11.12
CA ALA A 1014 -38.20 5.27 -11.61
C ALA A 1014 -39.43 5.53 -10.74
N ALA A 1015 -39.62 6.80 -10.36
CA ALA A 1015 -40.76 7.22 -9.58
C ALA A 1015 -41.17 8.64 -9.94
N CYS A 1016 -42.38 9.02 -9.54
CA CYS A 1016 -42.80 10.41 -9.62
C CYS A 1016 -41.95 11.25 -8.66
N ASN A 1017 -41.57 12.45 -9.09
CA ASN A 1017 -40.94 13.45 -8.23
C ASN A 1017 -41.90 13.99 -7.15
N ASP A 1018 -43.22 13.93 -7.37
CA ASP A 1018 -44.23 14.23 -6.35
C ASP A 1018 -44.42 13.02 -5.41
N PRO A 1019 -44.11 13.13 -4.10
CA PRO A 1019 -44.22 12.02 -3.15
C PRO A 1019 -45.67 11.60 -2.88
N THR A 1020 -46.67 12.43 -3.21
CA THR A 1020 -48.09 12.09 -3.03
C THR A 1020 -48.59 11.10 -4.09
N ILE A 1021 -47.88 10.97 -5.21
CA ILE A 1021 -48.28 10.15 -6.36
C ILE A 1021 -47.39 8.92 -6.45
N THR A 1022 -47.99 7.74 -6.30
CA THR A 1022 -47.31 6.44 -6.36
C THR A 1022 -47.43 5.76 -7.73
N GLU A 1023 -48.49 6.05 -8.49
CA GLU A 1023 -48.78 5.43 -9.78
C GLU A 1023 -48.26 6.26 -10.97
N ARG A 1024 -47.67 5.59 -11.96
CA ARG A 1024 -47.13 6.23 -13.17
C ARG A 1024 -48.21 6.98 -13.97
N GLU A 1025 -49.41 6.41 -14.09
CA GLU A 1025 -50.52 7.00 -14.86
C GLU A 1025 -51.02 8.34 -14.27
N LYS A 1026 -50.87 8.51 -12.95
CA LYS A 1026 -51.27 9.73 -12.23
C LYS A 1026 -50.16 10.78 -12.16
N CYS A 1027 -48.95 10.48 -12.66
CA CYS A 1027 -47.80 11.38 -12.61
C CYS A 1027 -47.79 12.35 -13.80
N TYR A 1028 -48.78 13.25 -13.86
CA TYR A 1028 -48.86 14.34 -14.83
C TYR A 1028 -49.34 15.64 -14.16
N GLY A 1029 -49.10 16.77 -14.81
CA GLY A 1029 -49.41 18.10 -14.29
C GLY A 1029 -48.25 18.75 -13.56
N ILE A 1030 -48.55 19.66 -12.64
CA ILE A 1030 -47.57 20.44 -11.86
C ILE A 1030 -47.84 20.28 -10.36
N PHE A 1031 -46.80 20.40 -9.54
CA PHE A 1031 -46.92 20.41 -8.08
C PHE A 1031 -45.91 21.38 -7.45
N GLU A 1032 -46.15 21.74 -6.19
CA GLU A 1032 -45.25 22.58 -5.41
C GLU A 1032 -44.14 21.75 -4.76
N GLN A 1033 -42.90 21.92 -5.23
CA GLN A 1033 -41.72 21.29 -4.65
C GLN A 1033 -41.08 22.20 -3.60
N LYS A 1034 -40.90 21.67 -2.38
CA LYS A 1034 -40.12 22.34 -1.32
C LYS A 1034 -38.65 22.44 -1.74
N VAL A 1035 -38.08 23.65 -1.65
CA VAL A 1035 -36.66 23.92 -2.00
C VAL A 1035 -35.78 23.79 -0.76
N PHE A 1036 -34.65 23.11 -0.88
CA PHE A 1036 -33.70 23.03 0.23
C PHE A 1036 -33.06 24.41 0.51
N VAL A 1037 -33.29 24.95 1.71
CA VAL A 1037 -32.75 26.25 2.15
C VAL A 1037 -31.53 26.06 3.05
N THR A 1038 -31.73 25.54 4.27
CA THR A 1038 -30.68 25.40 5.29
C THR A 1038 -30.78 24.07 6.04
N ARG A 1039 -29.64 23.64 6.60
CA ARG A 1039 -29.59 22.51 7.55
C ARG A 1039 -30.00 22.93 8.96
N MET A 1040 -29.94 24.21 9.30
CA MET A 1040 -30.31 24.74 10.61
C MET A 1040 -31.77 24.46 10.95
N GLU A 1041 -32.10 24.36 12.24
CA GLU A 1041 -33.46 24.26 12.74
C GLU A 1041 -34.01 25.66 13.04
N VAL A 1042 -34.67 26.24 12.03
CA VAL A 1042 -35.30 27.57 12.09
C VAL A 1042 -36.82 27.43 12.08
N TYR A 1043 -37.50 28.44 12.63
CA TYR A 1043 -38.95 28.48 12.66
C TYR A 1043 -39.55 28.45 11.24
N GLY A 1044 -40.58 27.63 11.06
CA GLY A 1044 -41.26 27.44 9.77
C GLY A 1044 -40.60 26.45 8.80
N LYS A 1045 -39.49 25.79 9.17
CA LYS A 1045 -38.85 24.77 8.31
C LYS A 1045 -39.76 23.58 8.00
N ASN A 1046 -40.55 23.13 8.96
CA ASN A 1046 -41.47 22.01 8.78
C ASN A 1046 -42.88 22.43 8.36
N ASP A 1047 -43.17 23.73 8.37
CA ASP A 1047 -44.48 24.27 8.04
C ASP A 1047 -44.68 24.35 6.53
N ASN A 1048 -45.83 23.87 6.06
CA ASN A 1048 -46.16 23.83 4.63
C ASN A 1048 -46.43 25.21 4.04
N GLU A 1049 -46.72 26.23 4.85
CA GLU A 1049 -47.05 27.59 4.39
C GLU A 1049 -45.81 28.49 4.33
N LEU A 1050 -44.94 28.41 5.34
CA LEU A 1050 -43.77 29.30 5.46
C LEU A 1050 -42.57 28.83 4.62
N HIS A 1051 -42.44 27.53 4.40
CA HIS A 1051 -41.31 26.97 3.67
C HIS A 1051 -41.36 27.33 2.18
N PRO A 1052 -40.28 27.85 1.57
CA PRO A 1052 -40.28 28.22 0.16
C PRO A 1052 -40.52 27.02 -0.76
N LYS A 1053 -41.40 27.21 -1.74
CA LYS A 1053 -41.75 26.20 -2.75
C LYS A 1053 -41.73 26.79 -4.16
N ILE A 1054 -41.45 25.94 -5.13
CA ILE A 1054 -41.49 26.28 -6.55
C ILE A 1054 -42.40 25.32 -7.30
N TRP A 1055 -43.13 25.81 -8.29
CA TRP A 1055 -43.94 24.98 -9.17
C TRP A 1055 -43.03 24.22 -10.14
N VAL A 1056 -43.08 22.89 -10.10
CA VAL A 1056 -42.33 22.02 -11.00
C VAL A 1056 -43.27 21.03 -11.69
N PRO A 1057 -42.97 20.64 -12.95
CA PRO A 1057 -43.73 19.60 -13.62
C PRO A 1057 -43.56 18.26 -12.92
N ARG A 1058 -44.63 17.47 -12.86
CA ARG A 1058 -44.56 16.07 -12.45
C ARG A 1058 -43.88 15.26 -13.52
N VAL A 1059 -42.83 14.53 -13.14
CA VAL A 1059 -42.05 13.71 -14.06
C VAL A 1059 -41.77 12.36 -13.41
N TRP A 1060 -42.02 11.29 -14.16
CA TRP A 1060 -41.67 9.92 -13.77
C TRP A 1060 -40.25 9.61 -14.24
N THR A 1061 -39.28 9.70 -13.34
CA THR A 1061 -37.84 9.61 -13.68
C THR A 1061 -37.06 8.77 -12.68
N ASN A 1062 -35.99 8.17 -13.17
CA ASN A 1062 -34.97 7.56 -12.32
C ASN A 1062 -34.19 8.62 -11.53
N PRO A 1063 -33.51 8.22 -10.43
CA PRO A 1063 -32.49 9.05 -9.81
C PRO A 1063 -31.46 9.48 -10.84
N ARG A 1064 -31.06 10.76 -10.82
CA ARG A 1064 -30.18 11.34 -11.84
C ARG A 1064 -28.77 10.73 -11.82
N ASN A 1065 -28.26 10.41 -10.63
CA ASN A 1065 -26.87 9.98 -10.45
C ASN A 1065 -26.67 8.50 -10.79
N PHE A 1066 -27.69 7.65 -10.57
CA PHE A 1066 -27.54 6.21 -10.77
C PHE A 1066 -28.85 5.55 -11.18
N ASN A 1067 -28.75 4.46 -11.95
CA ASN A 1067 -29.85 3.55 -12.26
C ASN A 1067 -29.31 2.15 -12.56
N PHE A 1068 -30.18 1.14 -12.49
CA PHE A 1068 -29.83 -0.27 -12.72
C PHE A 1068 -30.56 -0.83 -13.97
N ASP A 1069 -30.88 0.02 -14.94
CA ASP A 1069 -31.66 -0.40 -16.12
C ASP A 1069 -30.80 -1.13 -17.17
N HIS A 1070 -29.51 -0.78 -17.22
CA HIS A 1070 -28.49 -1.38 -18.07
C HIS A 1070 -27.29 -1.82 -17.24
N ILE A 1071 -26.59 -2.87 -17.69
CA ILE A 1071 -25.36 -3.34 -17.03
C ILE A 1071 -24.30 -2.25 -16.92
N GLY A 1072 -24.16 -1.36 -17.90
CA GLY A 1072 -23.20 -0.25 -17.86
C GLY A 1072 -23.51 0.77 -16.77
N ASN A 1073 -24.77 1.18 -16.65
CA ASN A 1073 -25.21 2.12 -15.61
C ASN A 1073 -25.15 1.47 -14.22
N ALA A 1074 -25.49 0.18 -14.12
CA ALA A 1074 -25.34 -0.59 -12.89
C ALA A 1074 -23.86 -0.73 -12.49
N MET A 1075 -22.96 -0.99 -13.44
CA MET A 1075 -21.52 -1.02 -13.18
C MET A 1075 -20.99 0.35 -12.77
N LEU A 1076 -21.46 1.45 -13.38
CA LEU A 1076 -21.08 2.80 -12.98
C LEU A 1076 -21.58 3.12 -11.56
N ALA A 1077 -22.84 2.81 -11.25
CA ALA A 1077 -23.40 2.97 -9.92
C ALA A 1077 -22.60 2.17 -8.87
N LEU A 1078 -22.29 0.91 -9.18
CA LEU A 1078 -21.48 0.06 -8.29
C LEU A 1078 -20.02 0.53 -8.19
N PHE A 1079 -19.47 1.14 -9.24
CA PHE A 1079 -18.16 1.77 -9.20
C PHE A 1079 -18.15 3.03 -8.31
N GLU A 1080 -19.18 3.87 -8.40
CA GLU A 1080 -19.37 5.01 -7.50
C GLU A 1080 -19.45 4.53 -6.04
N THR A 1081 -20.24 3.49 -5.76
CA THR A 1081 -20.28 2.91 -4.39
C THR A 1081 -18.98 2.26 -3.94
N LEU A 1082 -18.15 1.73 -4.87
CA LEU A 1082 -16.83 1.18 -4.55
C LEU A 1082 -15.91 2.26 -3.96
N SER A 1083 -16.15 3.54 -4.28
CA SER A 1083 -15.37 4.66 -3.72
C SER A 1083 -15.74 5.05 -2.27
N TYR A 1084 -16.67 4.32 -1.63
CA TYR A 1084 -17.29 4.73 -0.35
C TYR A 1084 -17.93 6.13 -0.42
N LYS A 1085 -18.52 6.48 -1.58
CA LYS A 1085 -19.29 7.71 -1.76
C LYS A 1085 -20.64 7.42 -2.41
N GLY A 1086 -21.69 8.07 -1.89
CA GLY A 1086 -23.06 8.02 -2.41
C GLY A 1086 -23.78 6.68 -2.20
N TRP A 1087 -23.19 5.68 -1.54
CA TRP A 1087 -23.84 4.36 -1.40
C TRP A 1087 -25.02 4.39 -0.42
N ASN A 1088 -25.02 5.32 0.54
CA ASN A 1088 -26.14 5.54 1.45
C ASN A 1088 -27.41 6.00 0.69
N VAL A 1089 -27.27 6.84 -0.34
CA VAL A 1089 -28.38 7.28 -1.19
C VAL A 1089 -28.94 6.11 -2.00
N ILE A 1090 -28.07 5.24 -2.53
CA ILE A 1090 -28.51 4.01 -3.23
C ILE A 1090 -29.27 3.10 -2.27
N ARG A 1091 -28.75 2.90 -1.06
CA ARG A 1091 -29.39 2.11 0.00
C ARG A 1091 -30.79 2.63 0.32
N ASP A 1092 -30.93 3.92 0.57
CA ASP A 1092 -32.20 4.52 1.02
C ASP A 1092 -33.25 4.53 -0.09
N ILE A 1093 -32.83 4.75 -1.34
CA ILE A 1093 -33.71 4.64 -2.51
C ILE A 1093 -34.14 3.17 -2.72
N LEU A 1094 -33.24 2.19 -2.57
CA LEU A 1094 -33.60 0.78 -2.63
C LEU A 1094 -34.60 0.39 -1.53
N TRP A 1095 -34.38 0.88 -0.30
CA TRP A 1095 -35.30 0.68 0.81
C TRP A 1095 -36.70 1.22 0.47
N MET A 1096 -36.78 2.46 -0.01
CA MET A 1096 -38.06 3.15 -0.27
C MET A 1096 -38.83 2.54 -1.45
N ARG A 1097 -38.14 2.13 -2.52
CA ARG A 1097 -38.81 1.70 -3.77
C ARG A 1097 -39.18 0.23 -3.81
N GLN A 1098 -38.41 -0.58 -3.12
CA GLN A 1098 -38.30 -2.00 -3.42
C GLN A 1098 -38.34 -2.84 -2.13
N GLY A 1099 -37.84 -2.28 -1.03
CA GLY A 1099 -38.07 -2.77 0.33
C GLY A 1099 -36.78 -3.14 1.07
N PRO A 1100 -36.89 -3.77 2.24
CA PRO A 1100 -35.74 -4.10 3.09
C PRO A 1100 -34.80 -5.17 2.49
N TRP A 1101 -35.32 -6.09 1.68
CA TRP A 1101 -34.57 -7.25 1.18
C TRP A 1101 -33.43 -6.96 0.17
N ALA A 1102 -33.49 -5.92 -0.68
CA ALA A 1102 -32.44 -5.51 -1.62
C ALA A 1102 -31.49 -4.50 -0.99
N VAL A 1103 -31.81 -4.00 0.20
CA VAL A 1103 -30.80 -3.32 0.99
C VAL A 1103 -29.70 -4.30 1.41
N VAL A 1104 -30.02 -5.57 1.62
CA VAL A 1104 -29.03 -6.63 1.87
C VAL A 1104 -28.04 -6.75 0.71
N PHE A 1105 -28.52 -6.63 -0.54
CA PHE A 1105 -27.66 -6.67 -1.74
C PHE A 1105 -26.56 -5.61 -1.69
N ILE A 1106 -26.92 -4.34 -1.43
CA ILE A 1106 -25.92 -3.26 -1.43
C ILE A 1106 -24.96 -3.38 -0.24
N HIS A 1107 -25.43 -3.85 0.93
CA HIS A 1107 -24.56 -4.07 2.08
C HIS A 1107 -23.53 -5.18 1.84
N ILE A 1108 -23.93 -6.29 1.21
CA ILE A 1108 -23.00 -7.37 0.85
C ILE A 1108 -21.98 -6.85 -0.17
N TYR A 1109 -22.42 -6.05 -1.15
CA TYR A 1109 -21.52 -5.46 -2.13
C TYR A 1109 -20.50 -4.52 -1.47
N VAL A 1110 -20.94 -3.58 -0.63
CA VAL A 1110 -20.03 -2.65 0.06
C VAL A 1110 -19.05 -3.40 0.96
N PHE A 1111 -19.51 -4.44 1.66
CA PHE A 1111 -18.63 -5.27 2.47
C PHE A 1111 -17.58 -6.03 1.62
N THR A 1112 -17.99 -6.66 0.53
CA THR A 1112 -17.09 -7.48 -0.31
C THR A 1112 -16.20 -6.63 -1.22
N GLY A 1113 -16.75 -5.64 -1.91
CA GLY A 1113 -16.03 -4.76 -2.82
C GLY A 1113 -15.16 -3.75 -2.08
N CYS A 1114 -15.71 -3.05 -1.10
CA CYS A 1114 -15.00 -1.93 -0.49
C CYS A 1114 -14.11 -2.37 0.67
N MET A 1115 -14.56 -3.27 1.57
CA MET A 1115 -13.71 -3.69 2.70
C MET A 1115 -12.67 -4.74 2.32
N ILE A 1116 -12.97 -5.65 1.39
CA ILE A 1116 -12.03 -6.70 0.95
C ILE A 1116 -11.37 -6.33 -0.38
N GLY A 1117 -12.15 -5.89 -1.38
CA GLY A 1117 -11.62 -5.59 -2.71
C GLY A 1117 -10.63 -4.42 -2.75
N LEU A 1118 -10.96 -3.27 -2.13
CA LEU A 1118 -10.01 -2.15 -2.07
C LEU A 1118 -8.81 -2.43 -1.17
N THR A 1119 -8.98 -3.20 -0.09
CA THR A 1119 -7.86 -3.55 0.79
C THR A 1119 -6.90 -4.54 0.12
N LEU A 1120 -7.37 -5.42 -0.77
CA LEU A 1120 -6.53 -6.21 -1.67
C LEU A 1120 -5.67 -5.32 -2.57
N PHE A 1121 -6.24 -4.26 -3.12
CA PHE A 1121 -5.49 -3.29 -3.93
C PHE A 1121 -4.38 -2.62 -3.11
N VAL A 1122 -4.71 -2.14 -1.91
CA VAL A 1122 -3.72 -1.55 -0.98
C VAL A 1122 -2.62 -2.56 -0.63
N GLY A 1123 -3.00 -3.80 -0.29
CA GLY A 1123 -2.05 -4.86 0.06
C GLY A 1123 -1.07 -5.19 -1.07
N VAL A 1124 -1.55 -5.28 -2.32
CA VAL A 1124 -0.69 -5.53 -3.49
C VAL A 1124 0.27 -4.38 -3.75
N VAL A 1125 -0.18 -3.13 -3.62
CA VAL A 1125 0.69 -1.95 -3.79
C VAL A 1125 1.79 -1.94 -2.72
N ILE A 1126 1.45 -2.22 -1.46
CA ILE A 1126 2.43 -2.28 -0.37
C ILE A 1126 3.43 -3.43 -0.61
N ALA A 1127 2.95 -4.62 -1.01
CA ALA A 1127 3.80 -5.77 -1.30
C ALA A 1127 4.77 -5.51 -2.46
N ASN A 1128 4.31 -4.87 -3.54
CA ASN A 1128 5.18 -4.46 -4.64
C ASN A 1128 6.19 -3.39 -4.20
N TYR A 1129 5.78 -2.46 -3.34
CA TYR A 1129 6.69 -1.46 -2.79
C TYR A 1129 7.80 -2.10 -1.93
N THR A 1130 7.45 -3.06 -1.07
CA THR A 1130 8.43 -3.78 -0.23
C THR A 1130 9.38 -4.62 -1.07
N GLU A 1131 8.88 -5.33 -2.10
CA GLU A 1131 9.71 -6.10 -3.03
C GLU A 1131 10.76 -5.24 -3.75
N ASN A 1132 10.34 -4.08 -4.28
CA ASN A 1132 11.27 -3.16 -4.95
C ASN A 1132 12.30 -2.57 -3.99
N ARG A 1133 11.91 -2.27 -2.73
CA ARG A 1133 12.82 -1.74 -1.72
C ARG A 1133 13.94 -2.72 -1.38
N HIS A 1134 13.66 -4.02 -1.29
CA HIS A 1134 14.68 -5.05 -1.03
C HIS A 1134 15.64 -5.28 -2.19
N CYS A 1135 15.28 -4.87 -3.41
CA CYS A 1135 16.17 -4.93 -4.58
C CYS A 1135 17.08 -3.69 -4.70
N LEU A 1136 16.76 -2.59 -4.01
CA LEU A 1136 17.48 -1.31 -4.00
C LEU A 1136 18.55 -1.20 -2.90
N ARG A 1137 18.39 -1.95 -1.80
CA ARG A 1137 19.44 -2.17 -0.79
C ARG A 1137 20.28 -3.38 -1.18
#